data_AF-A0A2Z6RUI9-F1
#
_entry.id   AF-A0A2Z6RUI9-F1
#
_cell.length_a   1.000
_cell.length_b   1.000
_cell.length_c   1.000
_cell.angle_alpha   90.00
_cell.angle_beta   90.00
_cell.angle_gamma   90.00
#
_symmetry.space_group_name_H-M   'P 1'
#
loop_
_entity.id
_entity.type
_entity.pdbx_description
1 polymer ?
#
loop_
_entity_poly.entity_id
_entity_poly.type
_entity_poly.pdbx_seq_one_letter_code
_entity_poly.pdbx_strand_id
1 'polypeptide(L)'
;MSYSKIFSGNSPELAYEIMNYFQNDFSTLYSCILVNRLWCRLTIPLLWENPFSIPTKNFSFIETYLYNLNDDLKMKLNEYKIIYKSLPSNTLFNYPSFLKYLNTMKIISSIERWTEVAVGTLKSENRDLDSVFNFKRLLHMSLFKIFIDNEVNLHTFEIEIADRDYNYSYFNDILELILQNTNFIYNIGNLNLYIGNPSCSSYHNNSNEYALIKNRILQIINSYRNLKKISLYHSHYSLYQPLLLSEDYNCSNTLKTIILYYIDFKGIINLTKIFEQLNVLESVHIIYCYSLNISFVQQIINLTKPFKLKSLFTNEIPQIEPLELLLQKSGYCLENFGFSTTLYNITLTLQQQLLELVIKYCKNINFLCLSGIASQVTYLIFNLIENIKHNLNYLSINMQNNDIETECSSIILQNLGQTLPSKLEYLNLGLHVKKSDFEIFLKNSQDTFIKKLLIYNEEGQDILSSIKEFIMKKKRINYLSIYDSFIIDTILDYEYQSKDLFSLNNELTDYGVNCNYNFIEIYLHNLNDDLKTKLNEYKIICNSLTSNTLFNYPRFLKYLNTMRIIFSIEKWTRVAKTLNSESEDPNTLYDFKRLVHMSLFKIFIDKEVNLHTFEIEIFNRCYNYFNDIFELILQNTNFIYNIENLNLYIGGAFIYNNDEYTLVKNRVLQIINLHRNLKKVILLDNSNYYSSYQSLLLSKDYNCSNTLKTITFYHIDLNDITNLTKIFEQLNVLESVHITYCYSLDISFVQQIINLTKPFKLKSLFTDEMPQIEPLELLLQKSGVYLENFNCSTILYNLTPLSQQQLLELIIRYCKNIKFLYLSEIASQVAYLMFNLIENIKHNLNYLLIDDERNSIILQNLGQTLPSKLEYLRLCIHINKSDFEIFLKNFQVTFIKKLLIHNSKEGQIFYLL
;
A
#
# COMPACT_ATOMS: atom_id res chain seq x y z
N MET A 1 -51.10 -5.17 -24.69
CA MET A 1 -50.68 -4.58 -23.41
C MET A 1 -49.17 -4.72 -23.29
N SER A 2 -48.41 -3.63 -23.37
CA SER A 2 -46.95 -3.70 -23.61
C SER A 2 -46.17 -2.48 -23.07
N TYR A 3 -46.75 -1.72 -22.15
CA TYR A 3 -46.19 -0.42 -21.68
C TYR A 3 -45.97 -0.34 -20.15
N SER A 4 -45.95 -1.46 -19.44
CA SER A 4 -45.79 -1.51 -17.97
C SER A 4 -44.39 -1.86 -17.46
N LYS A 5 -43.44 -2.27 -18.32
CA LYS A 5 -42.07 -2.66 -17.91
C LYS A 5 -41.04 -1.54 -17.91
N ILE A 6 -41.30 -0.40 -18.54
CA ILE A 6 -40.34 0.73 -18.61
C ILE A 6 -40.30 1.51 -17.27
N PHE A 7 -41.39 1.48 -16.49
CA PHE A 7 -41.53 2.22 -15.23
C PHE A 7 -41.15 1.42 -13.96
N SER A 8 -40.31 0.38 -14.06
CA SER A 8 -39.72 -0.32 -12.89
C SER A 8 -38.29 0.10 -12.53
N GLY A 9 -37.75 1.12 -13.21
CA GLY A 9 -36.64 1.96 -12.72
C GLY A 9 -35.25 1.33 -12.58
N ASN A 10 -35.02 0.09 -13.02
CA ASN A 10 -33.73 -0.61 -12.90
C ASN A 10 -33.38 -1.37 -14.19
N SER A 11 -32.19 -1.11 -14.75
CA SER A 11 -31.53 -1.96 -15.75
C SER A 11 -30.29 -2.59 -15.10
N PRO A 12 -30.28 -3.93 -14.90
CA PRO A 12 -29.11 -4.67 -14.41
C PRO A 12 -27.88 -4.52 -15.31
N GLU A 13 -28.09 -4.39 -16.62
CA GLU A 13 -27.05 -4.43 -17.65
C GLU A 13 -26.16 -3.18 -17.55
N LEU A 14 -26.78 -2.00 -17.56
CA LEU A 14 -26.09 -0.72 -17.38
C LEU A 14 -25.45 -0.61 -15.99
N ALA A 15 -26.08 -1.16 -14.95
CA ALA A 15 -25.51 -1.19 -13.61
C ALA A 15 -24.24 -2.06 -13.54
N TYR A 16 -24.19 -3.18 -14.27
CA TYR A 16 -23.02 -4.05 -14.34
C TYR A 16 -21.87 -3.39 -15.12
N GLU A 17 -22.15 -2.75 -16.26
CA GLU A 17 -21.14 -2.00 -17.01
C GLU A 17 -20.53 -0.87 -16.17
N ILE A 18 -21.35 -0.10 -15.45
CA ILE A 18 -20.91 0.94 -14.51
C ILE A 18 -20.00 0.36 -13.42
N MET A 19 -20.33 -0.81 -12.87
CA MET A 19 -19.50 -1.45 -11.85
C MET A 19 -18.17 -1.96 -12.40
N ASN A 20 -18.14 -2.46 -13.62
CA ASN A 20 -16.92 -2.98 -14.23
C ASN A 20 -15.85 -1.89 -14.44
N TYR A 21 -16.23 -0.61 -14.57
CA TYR A 21 -15.27 0.51 -14.60
C TYR A 21 -14.48 0.69 -13.30
N PHE A 22 -15.07 0.31 -12.17
CA PHE A 22 -14.45 0.46 -10.86
C PHE A 22 -13.72 -0.81 -10.40
N GLN A 23 -13.55 -1.85 -11.24
CA GLN A 23 -13.04 -3.19 -10.85
C GLN A 23 -11.82 -3.15 -9.91
N ASN A 24 -10.91 -2.19 -10.14
CA ASN A 24 -9.71 -1.96 -9.33
C ASN A 24 -9.79 -0.71 -8.40
N ASP A 25 -10.87 0.08 -8.45
CA ASP A 25 -11.26 0.94 -7.32
C ASP A 25 -12.23 0.18 -6.41
N PHE A 26 -11.59 -0.71 -5.68
CA PHE A 26 -12.16 -1.42 -4.56
C PHE A 26 -12.80 -0.52 -3.49
N SER A 27 -12.40 0.75 -3.37
CA SER A 27 -12.97 1.69 -2.39
C SER A 27 -14.42 2.03 -2.73
N THR A 28 -14.66 2.35 -4.00
CA THR A 28 -15.97 2.77 -4.53
C THR A 28 -16.94 1.61 -4.64
N LEU A 29 -16.53 0.50 -5.27
CA LEU A 29 -17.42 -0.66 -5.47
C LEU A 29 -18.00 -1.19 -4.14
N TYR A 30 -17.28 -1.02 -3.05
CA TYR A 30 -17.79 -1.41 -1.73
C TYR A 30 -19.05 -0.65 -1.34
N SER A 31 -18.93 0.67 -1.43
CA SER A 31 -20.03 1.60 -1.28
C SER A 31 -21.19 1.22 -2.21
N CYS A 32 -20.89 0.68 -3.41
CA CYS A 32 -21.89 0.15 -4.34
C CYS A 32 -22.67 -1.07 -3.79
N ILE A 33 -22.07 -2.01 -3.04
CA ILE A 33 -22.81 -3.12 -2.40
C ILE A 33 -23.91 -2.58 -1.48
N LEU A 34 -23.55 -1.56 -0.69
CA LEU A 34 -24.43 -0.99 0.32
C LEU A 34 -25.61 -0.21 -0.27
N VAL A 35 -25.60 0.10 -1.57
CA VAL A 35 -26.68 0.85 -2.24
C VAL A 35 -27.99 0.03 -2.28
N ASN A 36 -27.99 -1.18 -2.84
CA ASN A 36 -29.18 -2.04 -2.91
C ASN A 36 -28.85 -3.50 -3.31
N ARG A 37 -29.87 -4.39 -3.27
CA ARG A 37 -29.74 -5.82 -3.61
C ARG A 37 -29.31 -6.13 -5.05
N LEU A 38 -29.70 -5.30 -6.02
CA LEU A 38 -29.27 -5.48 -7.41
C LEU A 38 -27.79 -5.10 -7.53
N TRP A 39 -27.44 -3.93 -7.00
CA TRP A 39 -26.07 -3.43 -6.99
C TRP A 39 -25.13 -4.43 -6.31
N CYS A 40 -25.42 -4.82 -5.06
CA CYS A 40 -24.78 -5.94 -4.37
C CYS A 40 -24.57 -7.18 -5.28
N ARG A 41 -25.62 -7.76 -5.86
CA ARG A 41 -25.49 -8.95 -6.72
C ARG A 41 -24.56 -8.78 -7.93
N LEU A 42 -24.38 -7.56 -8.43
CA LEU A 42 -23.53 -7.25 -9.57
C LEU A 42 -22.10 -6.88 -9.16
N THR A 43 -21.89 -6.20 -8.04
CA THR A 43 -20.54 -5.93 -7.55
C THR A 43 -19.85 -7.20 -7.09
N ILE A 44 -20.60 -8.05 -6.39
CA ILE A 44 -20.13 -9.23 -5.68
C ILE A 44 -19.10 -10.06 -6.46
N PRO A 45 -19.36 -10.52 -7.70
CA PRO A 45 -18.40 -11.36 -8.41
C PRO A 45 -17.09 -10.62 -8.71
N LEU A 46 -17.12 -9.30 -8.97
CA LEU A 46 -15.95 -8.50 -9.38
C LEU A 46 -14.86 -8.46 -8.32
N LEU A 47 -15.24 -8.57 -7.05
CA LEU A 47 -14.28 -8.62 -5.94
C LEU A 47 -13.76 -10.00 -5.62
N TRP A 48 -14.51 -10.98 -6.08
CA TRP A 48 -14.25 -12.37 -5.83
C TRP A 48 -13.51 -13.03 -6.98
N GLU A 49 -13.24 -12.28 -8.04
CA GLU A 49 -12.28 -12.65 -9.06
C GLU A 49 -10.87 -12.75 -8.48
N ASN A 50 -10.42 -11.70 -7.79
CA ASN A 50 -9.07 -11.54 -7.28
C ASN A 50 -9.05 -11.10 -5.80
N PRO A 51 -9.80 -11.75 -4.90
CA PRO A 51 -9.99 -11.34 -3.50
C PRO A 51 -8.70 -11.47 -2.69
N PHE A 52 -7.77 -12.28 -3.20
CA PHE A 52 -6.37 -12.38 -2.79
C PHE A 52 -5.62 -11.05 -2.81
N SER A 53 -6.05 -10.05 -3.57
CA SER A 53 -5.05 -9.24 -4.27
C SER A 53 -5.15 -7.74 -4.07
N ILE A 54 -4.94 -7.17 -2.87
CA ILE A 54 -5.34 -5.77 -2.63
C ILE A 54 -4.61 -5.06 -1.43
N PRO A 55 -4.11 -3.79 -1.43
CA PRO A 55 -3.19 -3.30 -0.36
C PRO A 55 -3.74 -2.62 0.96
N THR A 56 -3.54 -3.14 2.21
CA THR A 56 -4.46 -2.91 3.37
C THR A 56 -4.06 -3.41 4.81
N LYS A 57 -4.93 -3.30 5.87
CA LYS A 57 -4.67 -3.46 7.34
C LYS A 57 -5.54 -4.39 8.28
N ASN A 58 -6.57 -5.17 7.88
CA ASN A 58 -7.20 -6.34 8.63
C ASN A 58 -7.03 -7.95 8.43
N PHE A 59 -6.23 -8.67 7.60
CA PHE A 59 -6.46 -10.06 7.02
C PHE A 59 -7.60 -11.11 7.22
N SER A 60 -8.75 -10.86 7.85
CA SER A 60 -9.92 -11.77 7.78
C SER A 60 -10.55 -12.01 6.37
N PHE A 61 -9.94 -12.83 5.49
CA PHE A 61 -10.46 -13.25 4.17
C PHE A 61 -10.77 -14.78 3.99
N ILE A 62 -11.23 -15.42 5.08
CA ILE A 62 -10.79 -16.87 5.48
C ILE A 62 -12.28 -17.52 5.72
N GLU A 63 -13.40 -16.77 5.80
CA GLU A 63 -14.68 -17.09 6.55
C GLU A 63 -16.23 -17.17 5.99
N THR A 64 -16.78 -18.19 5.25
CA THR A 64 -17.56 -18.50 3.86
C THR A 64 -17.00 -18.56 2.15
N TYR A 65 -15.73 -18.58 1.37
CA TYR A 65 -14.20 -19.32 1.26
C TYR A 65 -13.14 -20.05 2.45
N LEU A 66 -13.02 -21.25 3.22
CA LEU A 66 -13.64 -22.22 4.35
C LEU A 66 -15.04 -23.04 4.61
N TYR A 67 -15.93 -22.67 5.56
CA TYR A 67 -17.32 -23.03 5.95
C TYR A 67 -17.98 -24.32 5.48
N ASN A 68 -18.28 -24.41 4.19
CA ASN A 68 -18.73 -25.55 3.38
C ASN A 68 -17.77 -26.75 3.46
N LEU A 69 -17.08 -26.89 4.60
CA LEU A 69 -16.10 -27.89 4.86
C LEU A 69 -16.78 -29.22 5.15
N ASN A 70 -16.13 -30.31 4.76
CA ASN A 70 -16.38 -31.59 5.42
C ASN A 70 -15.97 -31.49 6.89
N ASP A 71 -16.85 -31.94 7.78
CA ASP A 71 -16.65 -31.85 9.23
C ASP A 71 -15.45 -32.70 9.72
N ASP A 72 -15.05 -33.68 8.92
CA ASP A 72 -13.80 -34.45 9.04
C ASP A 72 -12.55 -33.57 9.11
N LEU A 73 -12.48 -32.54 8.27
CA LEU A 73 -11.42 -31.55 8.41
C LEU A 73 -11.68 -30.78 9.70
N LYS A 74 -12.85 -30.13 9.88
CA LYS A 74 -13.25 -29.31 11.08
C LYS A 74 -12.89 -29.96 12.41
N MET A 75 -12.97 -31.29 12.51
CA MET A 75 -12.61 -32.04 13.72
C MET A 75 -11.12 -31.98 14.01
N LYS A 76 -10.27 -32.31 13.03
CA LYS A 76 -8.81 -32.21 13.16
C LYS A 76 -8.32 -30.78 13.41
N LEU A 77 -9.21 -29.81 13.20
CA LEU A 77 -8.92 -28.40 13.38
C LEU A 77 -8.99 -28.02 14.86
N ASN A 78 -10.16 -28.31 15.43
CA ASN A 78 -10.44 -28.16 16.85
C ASN A 78 -9.44 -28.92 17.74
N GLU A 79 -8.78 -29.99 17.25
CA GLU A 79 -7.76 -30.78 17.97
C GLU A 79 -6.61 -29.94 18.53
N TYR A 80 -6.06 -29.01 17.74
CA TYR A 80 -4.94 -28.16 18.20
C TYR A 80 -5.42 -27.01 19.14
N LYS A 81 -6.72 -27.02 19.48
CA LYS A 81 -7.43 -26.32 20.56
C LYS A 81 -7.95 -24.92 20.33
N ILE A 82 -7.70 -24.29 19.19
CA ILE A 82 -8.65 -23.28 18.73
C ILE A 82 -9.85 -24.07 18.19
N ILE A 83 -10.81 -24.35 19.07
CA ILE A 83 -12.21 -24.61 18.71
C ILE A 83 -12.92 -23.25 18.56
N TYR A 84 -14.18 -23.20 18.11
CA TYR A 84 -14.72 -21.98 17.49
C TYR A 84 -16.06 -21.47 18.05
N LYS A 85 -16.02 -20.26 18.60
CA LYS A 85 -17.13 -19.35 18.93
C LYS A 85 -18.06 -19.25 17.66
N SER A 86 -19.32 -18.85 17.76
CA SER A 86 -20.33 -18.98 16.67
C SER A 86 -20.13 -18.05 15.45
N LEU A 87 -20.99 -18.22 14.41
CA LEU A 87 -20.50 -18.44 13.04
C LEU A 87 -21.71 -18.62 12.05
N PRO A 88 -21.83 -17.94 10.88
CA PRO A 88 -23.07 -17.85 10.11
C PRO A 88 -23.41 -19.15 9.37
N SER A 89 -24.58 -19.70 9.70
CA SER A 89 -25.07 -21.00 9.22
C SER A 89 -25.32 -21.15 7.71
N ASN A 90 -25.12 -20.11 6.89
CA ASN A 90 -25.21 -20.22 5.43
C ASN A 90 -24.52 -19.08 4.66
N THR A 91 -24.04 -19.45 3.47
CA THR A 91 -23.69 -18.60 2.36
C THR A 91 -24.89 -17.79 1.83
N LEU A 92 -24.66 -16.53 1.42
CA LEU A 92 -25.62 -15.78 0.59
C LEU A 92 -25.44 -16.01 -0.94
N PHE A 93 -24.26 -16.48 -1.35
CA PHE A 93 -23.82 -16.74 -2.75
C PHE A 93 -22.82 -17.93 -2.77
N ASN A 94 -22.30 -18.38 -3.93
CA ASN A 94 -21.19 -19.36 -3.97
C ASN A 94 -19.86 -18.66 -4.27
N TYR A 95 -18.98 -18.66 -3.27
CA TYR A 95 -17.78 -17.84 -3.22
C TYR A 95 -16.57 -18.48 -3.90
N PRO A 96 -16.24 -19.78 -3.65
CA PRO A 96 -15.41 -20.60 -4.55
C PRO A 96 -15.65 -20.27 -6.01
N SER A 97 -16.89 -20.38 -6.46
CA SER A 97 -17.24 -20.27 -7.88
C SER A 97 -17.01 -18.89 -8.50
N PHE A 98 -16.73 -17.87 -7.70
CA PHE A 98 -16.37 -16.54 -8.20
C PHE A 98 -14.86 -16.37 -8.41
N LEU A 99 -14.00 -17.22 -7.82
CA LEU A 99 -12.56 -17.08 -7.93
C LEU A 99 -12.07 -17.23 -9.36
N LYS A 100 -11.25 -16.27 -9.78
CA LYS A 100 -10.63 -16.24 -11.11
C LYS A 100 -9.13 -16.06 -11.06
N TYR A 101 -8.54 -15.55 -9.97
CA TYR A 101 -7.12 -15.21 -9.88
C TYR A 101 -6.51 -15.73 -8.58
N LEU A 102 -5.42 -16.47 -8.71
CA LEU A 102 -4.81 -17.23 -7.63
C LEU A 102 -3.29 -17.24 -7.80
N ASN A 103 -2.47 -17.15 -6.74
CA ASN A 103 -0.99 -17.21 -6.86
C ASN A 103 -0.39 -17.97 -5.67
N THR A 104 0.52 -18.96 -5.79
CA THR A 104 0.91 -19.78 -4.62
C THR A 104 1.73 -19.09 -3.53
N MET A 105 2.49 -18.03 -3.76
CA MET A 105 3.27 -17.36 -2.69
C MET A 105 2.54 -16.15 -2.15
N LYS A 106 1.81 -15.43 -2.99
CA LYS A 106 0.77 -14.50 -2.55
C LYS A 106 -0.39 -15.23 -1.88
N ILE A 107 -0.66 -16.50 -2.23
CA ILE A 107 -1.49 -17.46 -1.47
C ILE A 107 -0.71 -17.80 -0.22
N ILE A 108 0.51 -18.35 -0.27
CA ILE A 108 1.17 -18.84 0.94
C ILE A 108 1.29 -17.70 1.91
N SER A 109 1.77 -16.55 1.52
CA SER A 109 1.60 -15.32 2.28
C SER A 109 0.15 -14.94 2.61
N SER A 110 -0.90 -15.16 1.80
CA SER A 110 -2.33 -15.06 2.18
C SER A 110 -2.78 -15.99 3.28
N ILE A 111 -2.10 -17.11 3.32
CA ILE A 111 -2.11 -18.11 4.34
C ILE A 111 -1.23 -17.48 5.48
N GLU A 112 -0.15 -16.73 5.20
CA GLU A 112 1.05 -16.32 5.99
C GLU A 112 1.24 -14.92 6.58
N ARG A 113 0.41 -13.88 6.36
CA ARG A 113 0.06 -12.81 7.36
C ARG A 113 -1.37 -13.16 7.84
N TRP A 114 -1.61 -13.98 8.87
CA TRP A 114 -2.92 -14.32 9.41
C TRP A 114 -3.31 -14.74 10.88
N THR A 115 -2.83 -15.69 11.73
CA THR A 115 -1.60 -16.48 11.81
C THR A 115 -0.82 -16.21 13.05
N GLU A 116 0.30 -15.49 13.02
CA GLU A 116 0.62 -14.54 14.11
C GLU A 116 -0.51 -13.53 14.21
N VAL A 117 -1.61 -14.07 14.71
CA VAL A 117 -2.85 -13.61 15.35
C VAL A 117 -3.63 -14.82 15.93
N ALA A 118 -3.49 -15.90 15.22
CA ALA A 118 -4.02 -17.20 15.51
C ALA A 118 -3.13 -18.05 16.42
N VAL A 119 -1.97 -17.54 16.79
CA VAL A 119 -0.74 -18.28 17.07
C VAL A 119 -0.29 -18.09 18.52
N GLY A 120 -0.39 -16.85 18.98
CA GLY A 120 0.42 -16.30 20.07
C GLY A 120 -0.47 -15.75 21.16
N THR A 121 -1.76 -15.66 20.82
CA THR A 121 -2.79 -16.51 21.39
C THR A 121 -2.21 -17.29 22.54
N LEU A 122 -1.54 -18.36 22.16
CA LEU A 122 -1.09 -19.42 23.00
C LEU A 122 -0.51 -18.99 24.34
N LYS A 123 -1.08 -19.66 25.35
CA LYS A 123 -0.30 -20.22 26.46
C LYS A 123 1.12 -20.56 26.01
N SER A 124 2.09 -20.15 26.80
CA SER A 124 3.50 -20.53 26.66
C SER A 124 3.73 -22.00 26.33
N GLU A 125 2.89 -22.89 26.85
CA GLU A 125 2.87 -24.35 26.68
C GLU A 125 2.93 -24.88 25.23
N ASN A 126 2.34 -24.20 24.23
CA ASN A 126 2.30 -24.69 22.83
C ASN A 126 3.20 -23.85 21.87
N ARG A 127 4.08 -22.99 22.41
CA ARG A 127 4.93 -22.05 21.63
C ARG A 127 6.12 -22.74 20.92
N ASP A 128 6.15 -24.07 20.88
CA ASP A 128 7.16 -24.90 20.18
C ASP A 128 6.96 -24.90 18.65
N LEU A 129 7.99 -24.40 17.95
CA LEU A 129 8.09 -24.16 16.51
C LEU A 129 7.61 -25.32 15.61
N ASP A 130 7.64 -26.57 16.08
CA ASP A 130 7.20 -27.73 15.31
C ASP A 130 5.70 -28.02 15.42
N SER A 131 5.04 -27.90 16.58
CA SER A 131 3.57 -27.95 16.64
C SER A 131 2.96 -26.74 15.93
N VAL A 132 3.58 -25.59 16.19
CA VAL A 132 3.52 -24.33 15.48
C VAL A 132 3.73 -24.51 13.95
N PHE A 133 4.39 -25.59 13.49
CA PHE A 133 4.65 -26.06 12.09
C PHE A 133 3.92 -27.34 11.64
N ASN A 134 3.13 -27.98 12.52
CA ASN A 134 2.45 -29.26 12.26
C ASN A 134 0.98 -29.35 12.68
N PHE A 135 0.46 -28.38 13.44
CA PHE A 135 -0.79 -27.72 13.05
C PHE A 135 -0.68 -27.41 11.58
N LYS A 136 0.41 -26.72 11.33
CA LYS A 136 0.66 -25.93 10.17
C LYS A 136 0.63 -26.70 8.84
N ARG A 137 0.61 -28.05 8.57
CA ARG A 137 0.27 -29.43 9.13
C ARG A 137 -1.04 -30.20 8.60
N LEU A 138 -2.33 -29.75 8.64
CA LEU A 138 -3.49 -30.35 7.80
C LEU A 138 -4.06 -29.79 6.39
N LEU A 139 -4.14 -28.47 6.10
CA LEU A 139 -3.75 -27.57 4.91
C LEU A 139 -3.59 -28.30 3.58
N HIS A 140 -2.39 -28.33 2.93
CA HIS A 140 -1.98 -27.88 1.55
C HIS A 140 -2.61 -28.84 0.50
N MET A 141 -3.82 -29.27 0.79
CA MET A 141 -4.50 -30.56 0.65
C MET A 141 -6.02 -30.37 0.87
N SER A 142 -6.48 -29.12 1.08
CA SER A 142 -7.76 -28.72 1.68
C SER A 142 -8.41 -27.36 1.25
N LEU A 143 -7.85 -26.46 0.43
CA LEU A 143 -8.31 -25.18 -0.19
C LEU A 143 -8.49 -25.51 -1.63
N PHE A 144 -7.36 -25.85 -2.27
CA PHE A 144 -7.31 -26.43 -3.56
C PHE A 144 -8.30 -27.57 -3.45
N LYS A 145 -8.47 -28.28 -2.33
CA LYS A 145 -9.60 -29.21 -2.16
C LYS A 145 -11.05 -28.68 -2.29
N ILE A 146 -11.48 -27.42 -2.08
CA ILE A 146 -12.82 -26.91 -2.54
C ILE A 146 -12.76 -25.90 -3.67
N PHE A 147 -11.62 -25.32 -3.98
CA PHE A 147 -11.42 -24.93 -5.38
C PHE A 147 -11.60 -26.18 -6.30
N ILE A 148 -11.31 -27.38 -5.80
CA ILE A 148 -11.65 -28.71 -6.34
C ILE A 148 -13.12 -29.08 -6.04
N ASP A 149 -13.53 -29.37 -4.80
CA ASP A 149 -14.89 -29.87 -4.47
C ASP A 149 -16.03 -28.82 -4.66
N ASN A 150 -15.76 -27.57 -5.07
CA ASN A 150 -16.75 -26.60 -5.58
C ASN A 150 -16.41 -26.14 -7.02
N GLU A 151 -15.57 -26.90 -7.74
CA GLU A 151 -15.35 -26.82 -9.20
C GLU A 151 -14.99 -25.42 -9.72
N VAL A 152 -14.01 -24.79 -9.07
CA VAL A 152 -13.67 -23.39 -9.27
C VAL A 152 -12.99 -23.15 -10.61
N ASN A 153 -13.67 -22.36 -11.45
CA ASN A 153 -13.24 -22.03 -12.80
C ASN A 153 -12.24 -20.86 -12.79
N LEU A 154 -11.03 -21.13 -12.29
CA LEU A 154 -9.93 -20.16 -12.33
C LEU A 154 -9.62 -19.68 -13.75
N HIS A 155 -9.32 -18.39 -13.88
CA HIS A 155 -8.81 -17.78 -15.12
C HIS A 155 -7.29 -17.62 -15.08
N THR A 156 -6.72 -17.35 -13.90
CA THR A 156 -5.30 -17.14 -13.65
C THR A 156 -4.88 -17.92 -12.42
N PHE A 157 -3.83 -18.71 -12.56
CA PHE A 157 -3.04 -19.23 -11.46
C PHE A 157 -1.62 -18.68 -11.57
N GLU A 158 -0.92 -18.55 -10.46
CA GLU A 158 0.50 -18.21 -10.41
C GLU A 158 1.13 -19.21 -9.42
N ILE A 159 2.35 -19.68 -9.66
CA ILE A 159 3.09 -20.50 -8.70
C ILE A 159 4.38 -19.78 -8.36
N GLU A 160 4.34 -18.99 -7.30
CA GLU A 160 5.47 -18.24 -6.78
C GLU A 160 6.10 -18.98 -5.57
N ILE A 161 7.44 -18.97 -5.50
CA ILE A 161 8.34 -19.64 -4.54
C ILE A 161 9.61 -18.79 -4.44
N ALA A 162 10.06 -18.43 -3.24
CA ALA A 162 11.16 -17.49 -3.05
C ALA A 162 12.30 -18.03 -2.15
N ASP A 163 13.40 -17.28 -2.10
CA ASP A 163 14.75 -17.83 -1.84
C ASP A 163 15.23 -17.85 -0.38
N ARG A 164 14.41 -17.39 0.58
CA ARG A 164 14.83 -17.32 2.00
C ARG A 164 14.13 -18.35 2.89
N ASP A 165 13.39 -19.28 2.26
CA ASP A 165 12.14 -19.70 2.87
C ASP A 165 12.22 -21.08 3.55
N TYR A 166 11.82 -21.15 4.82
CA TYR A 166 11.63 -22.38 5.60
C TYR A 166 10.40 -23.17 5.14
N ASN A 167 9.83 -22.75 4.01
CA ASN A 167 8.52 -23.04 3.50
C ASN A 167 8.61 -23.94 2.26
N TYR A 168 9.52 -24.93 2.24
CA TYR A 168 9.70 -25.87 1.12
C TYR A 168 8.97 -27.20 1.28
N SER A 169 9.02 -27.82 2.47
CA SER A 169 8.21 -29.03 2.78
C SER A 169 6.74 -28.79 2.45
N TYR A 170 6.33 -27.55 2.67
CA TYR A 170 5.18 -26.90 2.14
C TYR A 170 5.13 -27.12 0.62
N PHE A 171 5.89 -26.36 -0.19
CA PHE A 171 5.76 -26.27 -1.65
C PHE A 171 5.63 -27.62 -2.38
N ASN A 172 5.94 -28.74 -1.74
CA ASN A 172 5.52 -30.09 -2.08
C ASN A 172 3.98 -30.34 -2.08
N ASP A 173 3.25 -30.03 -0.99
CA ASP A 173 1.90 -30.52 -0.64
C ASP A 173 0.75 -30.09 -1.58
N ILE A 174 0.39 -28.78 -1.73
CA ILE A 174 -0.60 -28.29 -2.77
C ILE A 174 -0.44 -29.05 -4.05
N LEU A 175 0.82 -29.19 -4.48
CA LEU A 175 1.09 -29.60 -5.83
C LEU A 175 0.69 -31.07 -6.00
N GLU A 176 0.94 -31.91 -4.99
CA GLU A 176 0.39 -33.25 -4.92
C GLU A 176 -1.14 -33.28 -4.82
N LEU A 177 -1.78 -32.37 -4.11
CA LEU A 177 -3.24 -32.31 -4.08
C LEU A 177 -3.85 -31.89 -5.44
N ILE A 178 -3.30 -30.86 -6.09
CA ILE A 178 -3.69 -30.46 -7.44
C ILE A 178 -3.54 -31.65 -8.39
N LEU A 179 -2.44 -32.40 -8.28
CA LEU A 179 -2.18 -33.61 -9.07
C LEU A 179 -3.19 -34.73 -8.79
N GLN A 180 -3.61 -34.90 -7.55
CA GLN A 180 -4.68 -35.83 -7.18
C GLN A 180 -6.06 -35.42 -7.73
N ASN A 181 -6.22 -34.18 -8.23
CA ASN A 181 -7.52 -33.58 -8.55
C ASN A 181 -7.44 -32.60 -9.74
N THR A 182 -6.82 -33.01 -10.84
CA THR A 182 -6.44 -32.15 -11.99
C THR A 182 -7.59 -31.37 -12.64
N ASN A 183 -8.85 -31.75 -12.45
CA ASN A 183 -10.03 -31.00 -12.90
C ASN A 183 -10.01 -29.52 -12.47
N PHE A 184 -9.48 -29.21 -11.28
CA PHE A 184 -9.41 -27.84 -10.77
C PHE A 184 -8.50 -26.92 -11.61
N ILE A 185 -7.42 -27.46 -12.19
CA ILE A 185 -6.51 -26.69 -13.06
C ILE A 185 -6.86 -26.82 -14.56
N TYR A 186 -7.92 -27.56 -14.91
CA TYR A 186 -8.26 -27.91 -16.28
C TYR A 186 -8.59 -26.70 -17.18
N ASN A 187 -9.31 -25.72 -16.65
CA ASN A 187 -9.85 -24.56 -17.40
C ASN A 187 -8.97 -23.29 -17.36
N ILE A 188 -7.84 -23.33 -16.65
CA ILE A 188 -7.07 -22.12 -16.34
C ILE A 188 -6.51 -21.47 -17.61
N GLY A 189 -6.81 -20.18 -17.79
CA GLY A 189 -6.35 -19.40 -18.94
C GLY A 189 -4.92 -18.91 -18.81
N ASN A 190 -4.45 -18.53 -17.62
CA ASN A 190 -3.14 -17.93 -17.40
C ASN A 190 -2.37 -18.66 -16.28
N LEU A 191 -1.08 -18.93 -16.44
CA LEU A 191 -0.23 -19.57 -15.43
C LEU A 191 1.09 -18.80 -15.24
N ASN A 192 1.36 -18.17 -14.10
CA ASN A 192 2.58 -17.38 -13.91
C ASN A 192 3.51 -18.03 -12.85
N LEU A 193 4.64 -18.62 -13.23
CA LEU A 193 5.59 -19.26 -12.31
C LEU A 193 6.71 -18.30 -11.92
N TYR A 194 7.06 -18.26 -10.64
CA TYR A 194 8.18 -17.50 -10.08
C TYR A 194 8.90 -18.46 -9.13
N ILE A 195 10.09 -18.95 -9.49
CA ILE A 195 10.77 -19.96 -8.68
C ILE A 195 12.21 -19.51 -8.45
N GLY A 196 12.50 -19.14 -7.20
CA GLY A 196 13.83 -18.73 -6.76
C GLY A 196 14.93 -19.77 -6.99
N ASN A 197 16.17 -19.29 -6.91
CA ASN A 197 17.38 -20.09 -6.96
C ASN A 197 18.02 -20.28 -5.56
N PRO A 198 17.87 -21.46 -4.91
CA PRO A 198 18.44 -21.72 -3.58
C PRO A 198 19.99 -21.72 -3.54
N SER A 199 20.67 -21.54 -4.68
CA SER A 199 22.12 -21.33 -4.73
C SER A 199 22.58 -20.06 -4.00
N CYS A 200 21.69 -19.11 -3.72
CA CYS A 200 22.03 -17.83 -3.09
C CYS A 200 21.97 -17.82 -1.55
N SER A 201 21.43 -18.86 -0.91
CA SER A 201 21.34 -18.98 0.55
C SER A 201 22.50 -19.82 1.12
N SER A 202 23.41 -19.20 1.87
CA SER A 202 24.58 -19.89 2.48
C SER A 202 24.25 -20.74 3.72
N TYR A 203 22.98 -21.11 3.93
CA TYR A 203 22.49 -21.73 5.17
C TYR A 203 21.63 -22.97 4.88
N HIS A 204 22.21 -24.14 5.19
CA HIS A 204 21.63 -25.48 5.31
C HIS A 204 21.28 -26.28 4.03
N ASN A 205 21.37 -27.60 4.18
CA ASN A 205 21.38 -28.60 3.11
C ASN A 205 20.00 -29.26 2.96
N ASN A 206 19.20 -28.94 1.94
CA ASN A 206 18.01 -29.74 1.60
C ASN A 206 17.66 -29.80 0.10
N SER A 207 18.66 -30.12 -0.73
CA SER A 207 18.55 -30.21 -2.20
C SER A 207 17.45 -31.17 -2.72
N ASN A 208 17.05 -32.15 -1.92
CA ASN A 208 16.05 -33.16 -2.29
C ASN A 208 14.61 -32.63 -2.29
N GLU A 209 14.25 -31.71 -1.37
CA GLU A 209 12.89 -31.17 -1.31
C GLU A 209 12.60 -30.25 -2.50
N TYR A 210 13.54 -29.36 -2.84
CA TYR A 210 13.46 -28.52 -4.05
C TYR A 210 13.31 -29.36 -5.33
N ALA A 211 14.00 -30.50 -5.43
CA ALA A 211 13.86 -31.42 -6.55
C ALA A 211 12.47 -32.10 -6.61
N LEU A 212 11.88 -32.46 -5.46
CA LEU A 212 10.51 -32.99 -5.39
C LEU A 212 9.46 -31.94 -5.81
N ILE A 213 9.61 -30.70 -5.32
CA ILE A 213 8.75 -29.57 -5.67
C ILE A 213 8.78 -29.32 -7.18
N LYS A 214 9.99 -29.21 -7.76
CA LYS A 214 10.20 -29.11 -9.21
C LYS A 214 9.44 -30.22 -9.95
N ASN A 215 9.56 -31.47 -9.50
CA ASN A 215 8.90 -32.62 -10.13
C ASN A 215 7.36 -32.58 -10.03
N ARG A 216 6.80 -31.99 -8.96
CA ARG A 216 5.34 -31.79 -8.85
C ARG A 216 4.84 -30.63 -9.73
N ILE A 217 5.58 -29.53 -9.84
CA ILE A 217 5.30 -28.45 -10.81
C ILE A 217 5.35 -28.99 -12.25
N LEU A 218 6.32 -29.87 -12.54
CA LEU A 218 6.45 -30.57 -13.82
C LEU A 218 5.20 -31.36 -14.19
N GLN A 219 4.71 -32.21 -13.27
CA GLN A 219 3.51 -33.00 -13.50
C GLN A 219 2.25 -32.12 -13.62
N ILE A 220 2.16 -31.03 -12.85
CA ILE A 220 1.03 -30.09 -12.88
C ILE A 220 0.88 -29.47 -14.26
N ILE A 221 1.97 -28.98 -14.84
CA ILE A 221 1.93 -28.23 -16.09
C ILE A 221 1.61 -29.13 -17.28
N ASN A 222 2.03 -30.39 -17.24
CA ASN A 222 1.64 -31.38 -18.24
C ASN A 222 0.13 -31.70 -18.23
N SER A 223 -0.61 -31.37 -17.16
CA SER A 223 -2.03 -31.68 -17.01
C SER A 223 -3.01 -30.57 -17.46
N TYR A 224 -2.55 -29.34 -17.72
CA TYR A 224 -3.42 -28.27 -18.25
C TYR A 224 -3.78 -28.51 -19.70
N ARG A 225 -5.07 -28.34 -20.03
CA ARG A 225 -5.55 -28.44 -21.43
C ARG A 225 -5.91 -27.07 -22.03
N ASN A 226 -6.48 -26.17 -21.25
CA ASN A 226 -7.04 -24.91 -21.74
C ASN A 226 -6.14 -23.67 -21.55
N LEU A 227 -4.86 -23.87 -21.24
CA LEU A 227 -3.90 -22.80 -20.93
C LEU A 227 -3.64 -21.88 -22.13
N LYS A 228 -3.92 -20.59 -21.98
CA LYS A 228 -3.78 -19.53 -23.00
C LYS A 228 -2.54 -18.66 -22.79
N LYS A 229 -2.06 -18.50 -21.56
CA LYS A 229 -0.86 -17.74 -21.20
C LYS A 229 -0.03 -18.51 -20.19
N ILE A 230 1.28 -18.49 -20.35
CA ILE A 230 2.23 -18.83 -19.30
C ILE A 230 3.20 -17.67 -19.06
N SER A 231 3.62 -17.45 -17.82
CA SER A 231 4.75 -16.60 -17.44
C SER A 231 5.73 -17.41 -16.61
N LEU A 232 7.03 -17.12 -16.68
CA LEU A 232 8.11 -17.86 -16.04
C LEU A 232 9.17 -16.88 -15.53
N TYR A 233 9.55 -16.95 -14.24
CA TYR A 233 10.37 -15.94 -13.56
C TYR A 233 11.55 -16.52 -12.74
N HIS A 234 12.70 -15.83 -12.83
CA HIS A 234 13.92 -15.89 -11.98
C HIS A 234 14.50 -17.28 -11.70
N SER A 235 14.63 -18.12 -12.74
CA SER A 235 15.16 -19.47 -12.59
C SER A 235 16.05 -19.86 -13.78
N HIS A 236 17.00 -20.79 -13.58
CA HIS A 236 17.70 -21.41 -14.70
C HIS A 236 16.69 -22.21 -15.54
N TYR A 237 16.69 -22.04 -16.86
CA TYR A 237 15.70 -22.70 -17.72
C TYR A 237 15.70 -24.23 -17.64
N SER A 238 16.79 -24.87 -17.19
CA SER A 238 16.86 -26.32 -16.89
C SER A 238 15.85 -26.79 -15.82
N LEU A 239 15.22 -25.85 -15.09
CA LEU A 239 14.08 -26.10 -14.22
C LEU A 239 12.79 -26.29 -15.03
N TYR A 240 12.61 -25.49 -16.08
CA TYR A 240 11.43 -25.44 -16.95
C TYR A 240 11.55 -26.27 -18.24
N GLN A 241 12.76 -26.67 -18.65
CA GLN A 241 13.02 -27.44 -19.87
C GLN A 241 12.15 -28.71 -20.00
N PRO A 242 11.90 -29.52 -18.95
CA PRO A 242 11.05 -30.70 -19.06
C PRO A 242 9.54 -30.40 -18.95
N LEU A 243 9.12 -29.17 -18.58
CA LEU A 243 7.71 -28.73 -18.65
C LEU A 243 7.22 -28.68 -20.09
N LEU A 244 8.16 -28.40 -21.00
CA LEU A 244 7.88 -27.95 -22.36
C LEU A 244 8.26 -29.04 -23.39
N LEU A 245 8.78 -30.18 -22.94
CA LEU A 245 9.27 -31.29 -23.78
C LEU A 245 8.53 -32.62 -23.55
N SER A 246 7.44 -32.63 -22.79
CA SER A 246 6.59 -33.82 -22.68
C SER A 246 5.85 -34.09 -24.00
N GLU A 247 5.83 -35.34 -24.47
CA GLU A 247 5.21 -35.69 -25.75
C GLU A 247 3.67 -35.49 -25.72
N ASP A 248 3.04 -35.63 -24.55
CA ASP A 248 1.63 -35.35 -24.29
C ASP A 248 1.34 -33.87 -23.92
N TYR A 249 1.96 -32.88 -24.60
CA TYR A 249 1.81 -31.47 -24.21
C TYR A 249 0.40 -30.90 -24.52
N ASN A 250 -0.48 -31.04 -23.53
CA ASN A 250 -1.93 -30.85 -23.62
C ASN A 250 -2.41 -29.44 -24.02
N CYS A 251 -1.59 -28.38 -23.90
CA CYS A 251 -1.97 -27.00 -24.26
C CYS A 251 -1.36 -26.48 -25.59
N SER A 252 -0.77 -27.36 -26.40
CA SER A 252 -0.28 -27.08 -27.76
C SER A 252 -1.25 -26.30 -28.66
N ASN A 253 -2.56 -26.55 -28.54
CA ASN A 253 -3.61 -25.90 -29.33
C ASN A 253 -4.32 -24.73 -28.62
N THR A 254 -3.88 -24.36 -27.41
CA THR A 254 -4.53 -23.33 -26.59
C THR A 254 -3.58 -22.20 -26.16
N LEU A 255 -2.28 -22.47 -26.04
CA LEU A 255 -1.27 -21.53 -25.55
C LEU A 255 -0.95 -20.41 -26.57
N LYS A 256 -1.42 -19.20 -26.26
CA LYS A 256 -1.28 -17.97 -27.05
C LYS A 256 -0.12 -17.08 -26.57
N THR A 257 0.18 -17.04 -25.27
CA THR A 257 1.17 -16.12 -24.69
C THR A 257 2.22 -16.84 -23.86
N ILE A 258 3.49 -16.49 -24.02
CA ILE A 258 4.61 -16.92 -23.16
C ILE A 258 5.37 -15.68 -22.67
N ILE A 259 5.56 -15.53 -21.36
CA ILE A 259 6.39 -14.48 -20.74
C ILE A 259 7.57 -15.13 -20.01
N LEU A 260 8.78 -14.61 -20.24
CA LEU A 260 10.04 -15.09 -19.67
C LEU A 260 10.72 -13.91 -18.98
N TYR A 261 11.02 -14.01 -17.68
CA TYR A 261 11.52 -12.91 -16.84
C TYR A 261 12.72 -13.35 -15.99
N TYR A 262 13.87 -12.67 -16.04
CA TYR A 262 15.12 -13.08 -15.35
C TYR A 262 15.49 -14.57 -15.55
N ILE A 263 15.20 -15.15 -16.71
CA ILE A 263 15.57 -16.54 -17.02
C ILE A 263 16.97 -16.58 -17.62
N ASP A 264 17.80 -17.49 -17.14
CA ASP A 264 19.07 -17.81 -17.79
C ASP A 264 18.89 -18.89 -18.87
N PHE A 265 19.20 -18.53 -20.13
CA PHE A 265 19.14 -19.42 -21.28
C PHE A 265 20.39 -20.30 -21.49
N LYS A 266 21.36 -20.27 -20.57
CA LYS A 266 22.62 -21.05 -20.67
C LYS A 266 22.38 -22.55 -20.72
N GLY A 267 23.02 -23.22 -21.69
CA GLY A 267 23.03 -24.68 -21.80
C GLY A 267 21.76 -25.33 -22.34
N ILE A 268 20.77 -24.56 -22.82
CA ILE A 268 19.52 -25.14 -23.32
C ILE A 268 19.70 -25.84 -24.67
N ILE A 269 19.16 -27.06 -24.73
CA ILE A 269 18.95 -27.81 -25.96
C ILE A 269 17.47 -28.20 -26.10
N ASN A 270 16.95 -28.17 -27.33
CA ASN A 270 15.57 -28.48 -27.76
C ASN A 270 14.51 -27.35 -27.76
N LEU A 271 14.87 -26.06 -27.66
CA LEU A 271 13.90 -24.94 -27.79
C LEU A 271 13.10 -24.99 -29.10
N THR A 272 13.69 -25.48 -30.19
CA THR A 272 13.01 -25.62 -31.48
C THR A 272 11.79 -26.55 -31.38
N LYS A 273 11.89 -27.68 -30.66
CA LYS A 273 10.77 -28.62 -30.46
C LYS A 273 9.64 -27.97 -29.64
N ILE A 274 10.04 -27.22 -28.60
CA ILE A 274 9.13 -26.55 -27.64
C ILE A 274 8.18 -25.58 -28.33
N PHE A 275 8.67 -24.77 -29.28
CA PHE A 275 7.81 -23.83 -30.01
C PHE A 275 7.14 -24.48 -31.24
N GLU A 276 7.74 -25.51 -31.86
CA GLU A 276 7.12 -26.19 -33.01
C GLU A 276 5.87 -26.99 -32.67
N GLN A 277 5.70 -27.49 -31.45
CA GLN A 277 4.43 -28.12 -31.04
C GLN A 277 3.30 -27.10 -30.78
N LEU A 278 3.60 -25.80 -30.61
CA LEU A 278 2.59 -24.79 -30.31
C LEU A 278 1.93 -24.31 -31.61
N ASN A 279 0.60 -24.44 -31.69
CA ASN A 279 -0.16 -24.16 -32.92
C ASN A 279 -0.81 -22.77 -32.93
N VAL A 280 -1.11 -22.19 -31.77
CA VAL A 280 -1.88 -20.94 -31.64
C VAL A 280 -1.10 -19.79 -30.99
N LEU A 281 0.24 -19.89 -30.94
CA LEU A 281 1.09 -18.90 -30.28
C LEU A 281 0.96 -17.52 -30.96
N GLU A 282 0.66 -16.50 -30.16
CA GLU A 282 0.37 -15.12 -30.55
C GLU A 282 1.38 -14.12 -29.99
N SER A 283 1.94 -14.37 -28.80
CA SER A 283 2.95 -13.52 -28.19
C SER A 283 4.01 -14.28 -27.39
N VAL A 284 5.26 -13.88 -27.55
CA VAL A 284 6.39 -14.23 -26.67
C VAL A 284 6.98 -12.94 -26.10
N HIS A 285 7.29 -12.91 -24.82
CA HIS A 285 7.84 -11.75 -24.11
C HIS A 285 9.11 -12.20 -23.38
N ILE A 286 10.23 -11.55 -23.64
CA ILE A 286 11.53 -11.81 -23.00
C ILE A 286 11.91 -10.56 -22.20
N ILE A 287 12.15 -10.69 -20.90
CA ILE A 287 12.26 -9.55 -19.99
C ILE A 287 13.43 -9.78 -19.01
N TYR A 288 14.53 -9.05 -19.22
CA TYR A 288 15.76 -9.15 -18.43
C TYR A 288 16.36 -10.56 -18.36
N CYS A 289 16.16 -11.39 -19.38
CA CYS A 289 16.72 -12.74 -19.46
C CYS A 289 18.22 -12.74 -19.85
N TYR A 290 18.95 -13.71 -19.33
CA TYR A 290 20.40 -13.88 -19.52
C TYR A 290 20.72 -14.88 -20.63
N SER A 291 21.97 -14.86 -21.12
CA SER A 291 22.48 -15.83 -22.09
C SER A 291 21.75 -15.89 -23.44
N LEU A 292 21.27 -14.75 -23.96
CA LEU A 292 20.72 -14.57 -25.31
C LEU A 292 21.80 -14.69 -26.42
N ASN A 293 22.48 -15.82 -26.46
CA ASN A 293 23.63 -16.09 -27.32
C ASN A 293 23.23 -16.78 -28.64
N ILE A 294 24.22 -17.07 -29.49
CA ILE A 294 23.98 -17.68 -30.81
C ILE A 294 23.31 -19.07 -30.74
N SER A 295 23.55 -19.88 -29.69
CA SER A 295 22.94 -21.21 -29.57
C SER A 295 21.48 -21.15 -29.09
N PHE A 296 21.10 -20.12 -28.33
CA PHE A 296 19.69 -19.79 -28.11
C PHE A 296 19.04 -19.32 -29.42
N VAL A 297 19.60 -18.32 -30.09
CA VAL A 297 18.95 -17.69 -31.25
C VAL A 297 18.85 -18.66 -32.44
N GLN A 298 19.85 -19.51 -32.70
CA GLN A 298 19.77 -20.51 -33.77
C GLN A 298 18.58 -21.46 -33.59
N GLN A 299 18.23 -21.81 -32.34
CA GLN A 299 17.05 -22.65 -32.06
C GLN A 299 15.72 -21.93 -32.39
N ILE A 300 15.70 -20.59 -32.39
CA ILE A 300 14.57 -19.74 -32.80
C ILE A 300 14.56 -19.48 -34.32
N ILE A 301 15.73 -19.31 -34.95
CA ILE A 301 15.85 -19.20 -36.42
C ILE A 301 15.32 -20.48 -37.08
N ASN A 302 15.69 -21.65 -36.52
CA ASN A 302 15.32 -22.97 -37.01
C ASN A 302 13.80 -23.30 -36.88
N LEU A 303 12.99 -22.41 -36.30
CA LEU A 303 11.54 -22.55 -36.31
C LEU A 303 10.98 -22.33 -37.72
N THR A 304 10.28 -23.32 -38.23
CA THR A 304 9.41 -23.23 -39.42
C THR A 304 8.20 -22.34 -39.15
N LYS A 305 7.71 -22.33 -37.90
CA LYS A 305 6.61 -21.48 -37.44
C LYS A 305 7.06 -20.03 -37.13
N PRO A 306 6.15 -19.04 -37.25
CA PRO A 306 6.46 -17.65 -36.95
C PRO A 306 6.61 -17.39 -35.45
N PHE A 307 7.82 -17.05 -35.02
CA PHE A 307 8.13 -16.67 -33.63
C PHE A 307 7.74 -15.22 -33.36
N LYS A 308 6.63 -15.00 -32.65
CA LYS A 308 6.04 -13.67 -32.43
C LYS A 308 6.57 -13.01 -31.15
N LEU A 309 7.81 -12.50 -31.19
CA LEU A 309 8.39 -11.73 -30.08
C LEU A 309 7.69 -10.36 -29.94
N LYS A 310 6.81 -10.25 -28.94
CA LYS A 310 6.03 -9.05 -28.62
C LYS A 310 6.70 -8.15 -27.60
N SER A 311 7.62 -8.65 -26.78
CA SER A 311 8.40 -7.81 -25.89
C SER A 311 9.83 -8.29 -25.70
N LEU A 312 10.76 -7.34 -25.62
CA LEU A 312 12.17 -7.58 -25.38
C LEU A 312 12.74 -6.48 -24.47
N PHE A 313 13.02 -6.83 -23.22
CA PHE A 313 13.80 -6.00 -22.31
C PHE A 313 15.09 -6.75 -21.94
N THR A 314 16.22 -6.07 -21.83
CA THR A 314 17.49 -6.69 -21.42
C THR A 314 18.36 -5.80 -20.54
N ASN A 315 19.10 -6.42 -19.61
CA ASN A 315 20.16 -5.76 -18.84
C ASN A 315 21.57 -6.16 -19.34
N GLU A 316 21.65 -7.11 -20.29
CA GLU A 316 22.90 -7.57 -20.89
C GLU A 316 22.80 -7.54 -22.42
N ILE A 317 23.90 -7.20 -23.09
CA ILE A 317 24.09 -7.45 -24.53
C ILE A 317 25.31 -8.38 -24.67
N PRO A 318 25.12 -9.71 -24.73
CA PRO A 318 26.25 -10.64 -24.77
C PRO A 318 27.02 -10.51 -26.10
N GLN A 319 26.31 -10.46 -27.22
CA GLN A 319 26.84 -10.31 -28.58
C GLN A 319 25.76 -9.68 -29.48
N ILE A 320 26.17 -8.92 -30.50
CA ILE A 320 25.26 -8.23 -31.42
C ILE A 320 24.71 -9.13 -32.54
N GLU A 321 25.52 -10.06 -33.08
CA GLU A 321 25.10 -10.98 -34.16
C GLU A 321 23.85 -11.82 -33.80
N PRO A 322 23.76 -12.47 -32.62
CA PRO A 322 22.53 -13.17 -32.21
C PRO A 322 21.33 -12.22 -32.11
N LEU A 323 21.55 -10.99 -31.65
CA LEU A 323 20.48 -10.03 -31.44
C LEU A 323 19.97 -9.45 -32.77
N GLU A 324 20.84 -9.23 -33.76
CA GLU A 324 20.40 -8.93 -35.14
C GLU A 324 19.56 -10.07 -35.70
N LEU A 325 20.01 -11.33 -35.61
CA LEU A 325 19.27 -12.47 -36.16
C LEU A 325 17.90 -12.67 -35.49
N LEU A 326 17.79 -12.43 -34.19
CA LEU A 326 16.52 -12.48 -33.46
C LEU A 326 15.57 -11.36 -33.91
N LEU A 327 16.08 -10.14 -34.10
CA LEU A 327 15.30 -8.98 -34.57
C LEU A 327 14.93 -9.09 -36.05
N GLN A 328 15.77 -9.69 -36.90
CA GLN A 328 15.41 -10.07 -38.28
C GLN A 328 14.23 -11.05 -38.30
N LYS A 329 14.23 -12.07 -37.44
CA LYS A 329 13.17 -13.09 -37.36
C LYS A 329 11.85 -12.55 -36.80
N SER A 330 11.88 -11.54 -35.92
CA SER A 330 10.72 -11.19 -35.07
C SER A 330 10.47 -9.71 -34.76
N GLY A 331 11.41 -8.79 -35.03
CA GLY A 331 11.32 -7.37 -34.66
C GLY A 331 10.12 -6.62 -35.26
N TYR A 332 9.63 -7.06 -36.42
CA TYR A 332 8.45 -6.49 -37.06
C TYR A 332 7.17 -6.61 -36.21
N CYS A 333 7.10 -7.57 -35.28
CA CYS A 333 5.94 -7.77 -34.41
C CYS A 333 6.15 -7.28 -32.97
N LEU A 334 7.32 -6.70 -32.66
CA LEU A 334 7.70 -6.21 -31.33
C LEU A 334 6.91 -4.95 -30.95
N GLU A 335 6.28 -4.99 -29.77
CA GLU A 335 5.43 -3.90 -29.24
C GLU A 335 6.02 -3.22 -28.01
N ASN A 336 6.81 -3.92 -27.18
CA ASN A 336 7.44 -3.32 -26.01
C ASN A 336 8.96 -3.60 -26.05
N PHE A 337 9.77 -2.55 -25.93
CA PHE A 337 11.22 -2.67 -26.00
C PHE A 337 11.90 -1.87 -24.88
N GLY A 338 13.02 -2.40 -24.38
CA GLY A 338 13.90 -1.61 -23.55
C GLY A 338 15.26 -2.23 -23.23
N PHE A 339 16.13 -1.42 -22.65
CA PHE A 339 17.35 -1.93 -22.02
C PHE A 339 17.79 -1.04 -20.85
N SER A 340 18.54 -1.63 -19.93
CA SER A 340 19.28 -0.90 -18.89
C SER A 340 20.75 -1.31 -18.89
N THR A 341 21.65 -0.33 -18.81
CA THR A 341 23.10 -0.56 -18.66
C THR A 341 23.58 -0.47 -17.21
N THR A 342 22.70 -0.02 -16.30
CA THR A 342 23.03 0.30 -14.89
C THR A 342 23.48 -0.88 -14.04
N LEU A 343 23.18 -2.11 -14.48
CA LEU A 343 23.54 -3.35 -13.79
C LEU A 343 24.78 -4.04 -14.39
N TYR A 344 25.10 -3.75 -15.66
CA TYR A 344 26.21 -4.35 -16.40
C TYR A 344 26.72 -3.37 -17.46
N ASN A 345 28.01 -3.00 -17.40
CA ASN A 345 28.63 -1.99 -18.28
C ASN A 345 28.62 -2.39 -19.76
N ILE A 346 27.53 -2.13 -20.46
CA ILE A 346 27.37 -2.29 -21.91
C ILE A 346 28.16 -1.18 -22.62
N THR A 347 29.15 -1.57 -23.43
CA THR A 347 30.03 -0.63 -24.14
C THR A 347 29.27 0.22 -25.17
N LEU A 348 29.77 1.44 -25.43
CA LEU A 348 29.16 2.40 -26.35
C LEU A 348 28.80 1.78 -27.72
N THR A 349 29.72 0.99 -28.28
CA THR A 349 29.53 0.32 -29.58
C THR A 349 28.35 -0.65 -29.57
N LEU A 350 28.14 -1.39 -28.48
CA LEU A 350 27.00 -2.29 -28.33
C LEU A 350 25.68 -1.51 -28.17
N GLN A 351 25.68 -0.37 -27.47
CA GLN A 351 24.51 0.51 -27.37
C GLN A 351 24.12 1.08 -28.75
N GLN A 352 25.10 1.57 -29.52
CA GLN A 352 24.90 2.07 -30.88
C GLN A 352 24.32 0.99 -31.79
N GLN A 353 24.98 -0.18 -31.86
CA GLN A 353 24.56 -1.28 -32.73
C GLN A 353 23.17 -1.81 -32.36
N LEU A 354 22.83 -1.87 -31.07
CA LEU A 354 21.47 -2.23 -30.64
C LEU A 354 20.43 -1.21 -31.13
N LEU A 355 20.66 0.09 -30.93
CA LEU A 355 19.72 1.12 -31.37
C LEU A 355 19.54 1.10 -32.91
N GLU A 356 20.63 0.96 -33.67
CA GLU A 356 20.59 0.82 -35.14
C GLU A 356 19.74 -0.40 -35.58
N LEU A 357 19.92 -1.56 -34.93
CA LEU A 357 19.12 -2.77 -35.21
C LEU A 357 17.65 -2.61 -34.86
N VAL A 358 17.33 -1.95 -33.75
CA VAL A 358 15.94 -1.70 -33.33
C VAL A 358 15.27 -0.71 -34.30
N ILE A 359 15.95 0.38 -34.69
CA ILE A 359 15.47 1.30 -35.73
C ILE A 359 15.21 0.56 -37.05
N LYS A 360 16.14 -0.33 -37.46
CA LYS A 360 16.07 -1.10 -38.70
C LYS A 360 14.87 -2.06 -38.73
N TYR A 361 14.69 -2.87 -37.68
CA TYR A 361 13.75 -3.99 -37.68
C TYR A 361 12.44 -3.77 -36.92
N CYS A 362 12.37 -2.82 -35.98
CA CYS A 362 11.21 -2.64 -35.10
C CYS A 362 10.48 -1.34 -35.44
N LYS A 363 9.22 -1.45 -35.88
CA LYS A 363 8.36 -0.30 -36.27
C LYS A 363 7.11 -0.14 -35.39
N ASN A 364 6.73 -1.19 -34.65
CA ASN A 364 5.45 -1.30 -33.96
C ASN A 364 5.54 -1.11 -32.43
N ILE A 365 6.64 -0.49 -31.95
CA ILE A 365 6.87 -0.28 -30.52
C ILE A 365 5.88 0.75 -29.96
N ASN A 366 5.08 0.30 -29.01
CA ASN A 366 4.08 1.03 -28.23
C ASN A 366 4.62 1.49 -26.87
N PHE A 367 5.50 0.69 -26.24
CA PHE A 367 6.20 1.04 -25.01
C PHE A 367 7.72 0.97 -25.19
N LEU A 368 8.40 2.09 -24.95
CA LEU A 368 9.85 2.22 -24.99
C LEU A 368 10.37 2.59 -23.58
N CYS A 369 11.30 1.78 -23.03
CA CYS A 369 11.95 2.05 -21.75
C CYS A 369 13.47 1.97 -21.89
N LEU A 370 14.19 3.06 -21.66
CA LEU A 370 15.65 3.13 -21.85
C LEU A 370 16.34 3.62 -20.57
N SER A 371 17.47 2.99 -20.21
CA SER A 371 18.21 3.37 -19.02
C SER A 371 19.74 3.26 -19.15
N GLY A 372 20.44 4.28 -18.62
CA GLY A 372 21.91 4.39 -18.64
C GLY A 372 22.48 4.59 -20.06
N ILE A 373 22.07 5.67 -20.71
CA ILE A 373 22.39 5.96 -22.12
C ILE A 373 23.61 6.87 -22.21
N ALA A 374 24.64 6.46 -22.94
CA ALA A 374 25.80 7.32 -23.21
C ALA A 374 25.45 8.47 -24.18
N SER A 375 25.97 9.68 -23.93
CA SER A 375 25.57 10.91 -24.65
C SER A 375 25.75 10.84 -26.18
N GLN A 376 26.71 10.05 -26.65
CA GLN A 376 27.03 9.93 -28.07
C GLN A 376 25.99 9.13 -28.87
N VAL A 377 25.17 8.29 -28.23
CA VAL A 377 24.09 7.53 -28.89
C VAL A 377 22.71 8.17 -28.75
N THR A 378 22.58 9.28 -28.01
CA THR A 378 21.29 9.95 -27.74
C THR A 378 20.53 10.36 -29.01
N TYR A 379 21.23 10.77 -30.07
CA TYR A 379 20.60 11.11 -31.35
C TYR A 379 19.95 9.89 -32.04
N LEU A 380 20.43 8.66 -31.80
CA LEU A 380 19.78 7.45 -32.30
C LEU A 380 18.45 7.17 -31.57
N ILE A 381 18.29 7.62 -30.33
CA ILE A 381 17.00 7.52 -29.61
C ILE A 381 15.95 8.43 -30.25
N PHE A 382 16.32 9.63 -30.70
CA PHE A 382 15.42 10.50 -31.45
C PHE A 382 15.01 9.86 -32.79
N ASN A 383 15.97 9.28 -33.52
CA ASN A 383 15.69 8.53 -34.74
C ASN A 383 14.78 7.31 -34.48
N LEU A 384 14.95 6.61 -33.35
CA LEU A 384 14.09 5.51 -32.93
C LEU A 384 12.67 6.00 -32.60
N ILE A 385 12.52 7.04 -31.78
CA ILE A 385 11.23 7.62 -31.39
C ILE A 385 10.46 8.11 -32.63
N GLU A 386 11.11 8.84 -33.54
CA GLU A 386 10.46 9.31 -34.78
C GLU A 386 10.01 8.14 -35.67
N ASN A 387 10.83 7.08 -35.75
CA ASN A 387 10.54 5.85 -36.51
C ASN A 387 9.39 5.00 -35.92
N ILE A 388 9.04 5.15 -34.63
CA ILE A 388 7.93 4.43 -33.97
C ILE A 388 6.75 5.36 -33.58
N LYS A 389 6.84 6.64 -33.92
CA LYS A 389 5.97 7.75 -33.45
C LYS A 389 4.48 7.50 -33.62
N HIS A 390 4.07 6.78 -34.66
CA HIS A 390 2.65 6.46 -34.88
C HIS A 390 2.08 5.41 -33.94
N ASN A 391 2.92 4.63 -33.25
CA ASN A 391 2.54 3.51 -32.38
C ASN A 391 2.84 3.75 -30.90
N LEU A 392 3.81 4.62 -30.58
CA LEU A 392 4.29 4.90 -29.21
C LEU A 392 3.22 5.62 -28.35
N ASN A 393 2.75 4.97 -27.28
CA ASN A 393 1.87 5.60 -26.28
C ASN A 393 2.54 5.74 -24.90
N TYR A 394 3.60 4.99 -24.63
CA TYR A 394 4.30 4.92 -23.34
C TYR A 394 5.81 5.11 -23.54
N LEU A 395 6.41 6.10 -22.88
CA LEU A 395 7.84 6.35 -22.95
C LEU A 395 8.44 6.51 -21.54
N SER A 396 9.58 5.88 -21.29
CA SER A 396 10.37 6.02 -20.07
C SER A 396 11.86 6.14 -20.42
N ILE A 397 12.52 7.17 -19.89
CA ILE A 397 13.96 7.41 -20.06
C ILE A 397 14.54 7.74 -18.69
N ASN A 398 15.52 6.94 -18.23
CA ASN A 398 16.17 7.11 -16.92
C ASN A 398 17.71 7.11 -17.06
N MET A 399 18.40 8.15 -16.62
CA MET A 399 19.87 8.12 -16.44
C MET A 399 20.25 7.71 -15.02
N GLN A 400 21.54 7.51 -14.78
CA GLN A 400 22.13 7.57 -13.44
C GLN A 400 23.19 8.69 -13.41
N ASN A 401 23.87 8.83 -12.28
CA ASN A 401 24.81 9.91 -12.07
C ASN A 401 26.29 9.49 -12.24
N ASN A 402 26.87 9.94 -13.36
CA ASN A 402 28.29 10.14 -13.58
C ASN A 402 28.45 11.46 -14.34
N ASP A 403 29.59 12.17 -14.23
CA ASP A 403 29.79 13.51 -14.83
C ASP A 403 29.38 13.62 -16.31
N ILE A 404 29.58 12.52 -17.07
CA ILE A 404 29.29 12.39 -18.51
C ILE A 404 27.77 12.37 -18.81
N GLU A 405 26.94 11.93 -17.87
CA GLU A 405 25.48 11.76 -18.08
C GLU A 405 24.70 13.09 -17.96
N THR A 406 25.34 14.13 -17.42
CA THR A 406 24.80 15.50 -17.39
C THR A 406 24.63 16.11 -18.78
N GLU A 407 25.51 15.77 -19.74
CA GLU A 407 25.40 16.14 -21.15
C GLU A 407 24.20 15.43 -21.79
N CYS A 408 24.09 14.12 -21.57
CA CYS A 408 23.01 13.28 -22.10
C CYS A 408 21.62 13.82 -21.69
N SER A 409 21.45 14.14 -20.40
CA SER A 409 20.21 14.73 -19.87
C SER A 409 19.87 16.08 -20.54
N SER A 410 20.88 16.91 -20.83
CA SER A 410 20.72 18.20 -21.50
C SER A 410 20.24 18.01 -22.95
N ILE A 411 20.88 17.11 -23.70
CA ILE A 411 20.53 16.80 -25.11
C ILE A 411 19.10 16.25 -25.22
N ILE A 412 18.69 15.37 -24.29
CA ILE A 412 17.32 14.82 -24.27
C ILE A 412 16.29 15.92 -24.06
N LEU A 413 16.45 16.77 -23.05
CA LEU A 413 15.50 17.83 -22.78
C LEU A 413 15.36 18.82 -23.95
N GLN A 414 16.48 19.23 -24.55
CA GLN A 414 16.45 20.17 -25.68
C GLN A 414 15.71 19.62 -26.91
N ASN A 415 15.86 18.32 -27.22
CA ASN A 415 15.40 17.77 -28.50
C ASN A 415 14.13 16.90 -28.40
N LEU A 416 13.93 16.15 -27.32
CA LEU A 416 12.86 15.15 -27.18
C LEU A 416 11.47 15.71 -27.48
N GLY A 417 11.19 16.93 -27.02
CA GLY A 417 9.87 17.56 -27.20
C GLY A 417 9.43 17.72 -28.66
N GLN A 418 10.36 17.71 -29.64
CA GLN A 418 10.05 17.80 -31.07
C GLN A 418 9.74 16.42 -31.69
N THR A 419 10.27 15.34 -31.11
CA THR A 419 10.12 13.97 -31.62
C THR A 419 8.97 13.20 -30.99
N LEU A 420 8.44 13.66 -29.85
CA LEU A 420 7.26 13.06 -29.22
C LEU A 420 6.05 12.98 -30.18
N PRO A 421 5.23 11.92 -30.10
CA PRO A 421 3.96 11.86 -30.79
C PRO A 421 2.96 12.85 -30.18
N SER A 422 1.92 13.24 -30.94
CA SER A 422 0.94 14.23 -30.49
C SER A 422 0.11 13.83 -29.26
N LYS A 423 0.16 12.56 -28.85
CA LYS A 423 -0.46 12.03 -27.63
C LYS A 423 0.42 10.98 -26.98
N LEU A 424 0.54 11.02 -25.65
CA LEU A 424 1.09 9.96 -24.81
C LEU A 424 0.14 9.66 -23.64
N GLU A 425 -0.04 8.37 -23.34
CA GLU A 425 -0.68 7.89 -22.11
C GLU A 425 0.27 8.04 -20.90
N TYR A 426 1.57 7.88 -21.12
CA TYR A 426 2.60 7.97 -20.08
C TYR A 426 3.93 8.50 -20.62
N LEU A 427 4.52 9.47 -19.91
CA LEU A 427 5.92 9.86 -20.05
C LEU A 427 6.59 9.85 -18.67
N ASN A 428 7.74 9.17 -18.56
CA ASN A 428 8.65 9.23 -17.43
C ASN A 428 10.04 9.71 -17.85
N LEU A 429 10.60 10.65 -17.10
CA LEU A 429 11.92 11.23 -17.31
C LEU A 429 12.71 11.24 -15.99
N GLY A 430 13.59 10.27 -15.78
CA GLY A 430 14.66 10.31 -14.78
C GLY A 430 15.92 10.93 -15.37
N LEU A 431 16.20 12.19 -15.06
CA LEU A 431 17.25 12.99 -15.70
C LEU A 431 17.89 13.96 -14.70
N HIS A 432 19.14 14.36 -14.95
CA HIS A 432 19.72 15.54 -14.30
C HIS A 432 19.22 16.80 -15.02
N VAL A 433 18.21 17.47 -14.46
CA VAL A 433 17.46 18.51 -15.18
C VAL A 433 18.13 19.88 -15.08
N LYS A 434 18.51 20.48 -16.22
CA LYS A 434 18.82 21.92 -16.30
C LYS A 434 17.55 22.70 -16.63
N LYS A 435 17.30 23.81 -15.93
CA LYS A 435 16.06 24.59 -16.07
C LYS A 435 15.88 25.15 -17.48
N SER A 436 16.95 25.65 -18.10
CA SER A 436 16.95 26.15 -19.48
C SER A 436 16.47 25.08 -20.46
N ASP A 437 16.99 23.87 -20.31
CA ASP A 437 16.78 22.76 -21.24
C ASP A 437 15.39 22.16 -21.02
N PHE A 438 14.92 22.10 -19.78
CA PHE A 438 13.55 21.74 -19.45
C PHE A 438 12.52 22.76 -19.95
N GLU A 439 12.84 24.05 -19.94
CA GLU A 439 12.00 25.04 -20.61
C GLU A 439 11.98 24.86 -22.13
N ILE A 440 13.09 24.46 -22.75
CA ILE A 440 13.12 24.10 -24.18
C ILE A 440 12.26 22.84 -24.40
N PHE A 441 12.35 21.82 -23.55
CA PHE A 441 11.48 20.64 -23.57
C PHE A 441 9.99 21.05 -23.55
N LEU A 442 9.58 21.89 -22.59
CA LEU A 442 8.18 22.34 -22.45
C LEU A 442 7.73 23.33 -23.54
N LYS A 443 8.66 24.01 -24.23
CA LYS A 443 8.39 24.85 -25.41
C LYS A 443 8.24 24.01 -26.69
N ASN A 444 9.01 22.93 -26.82
CA ASN A 444 9.01 22.03 -27.97
C ASN A 444 7.85 21.02 -27.91
N SER A 445 7.60 20.39 -26.75
CA SER A 445 6.50 19.43 -26.54
C SER A 445 5.10 20.05 -26.49
N GLN A 446 4.94 21.32 -26.90
CA GLN A 446 3.70 22.06 -26.73
C GLN A 446 2.48 21.39 -27.38
N ASP A 447 2.64 20.82 -28.57
CA ASP A 447 1.52 20.21 -29.30
C ASP A 447 1.39 18.69 -29.05
N THR A 448 2.08 18.20 -28.01
CA THR A 448 1.89 16.88 -27.42
C THR A 448 0.95 16.96 -26.21
N PHE A 449 -0.07 16.10 -26.17
CA PHE A 449 -0.88 15.86 -24.98
C PHE A 449 -0.29 14.70 -24.16
N ILE A 450 -0.05 14.90 -22.86
CA ILE A 450 0.54 13.87 -21.98
C ILE A 450 -0.42 13.60 -20.82
N LYS A 451 -1.04 12.42 -20.78
CA LYS A 451 -2.03 12.08 -19.75
C LYS A 451 -1.41 11.95 -18.35
N LYS A 452 -0.28 11.25 -18.24
CA LYS A 452 0.53 11.11 -17.02
C LYS A 452 1.98 11.50 -17.31
N LEU A 453 2.51 12.48 -16.57
CA LEU A 453 3.93 12.86 -16.59
C LEU A 453 4.56 12.58 -15.23
N LEU A 454 5.66 11.82 -15.23
CA LEU A 454 6.55 11.62 -14.09
C LEU A 454 7.91 12.25 -14.41
N ILE A 455 8.44 13.05 -13.49
CA ILE A 455 9.79 13.61 -13.55
C ILE A 455 10.53 13.19 -12.29
N TYR A 456 11.70 12.59 -12.47
CA TYR A 456 12.67 12.30 -11.42
C TYR A 456 13.90 13.16 -11.73
N ASN A 457 14.09 14.24 -10.96
CA ASN A 457 15.18 15.19 -11.11
C ASN A 457 16.35 14.76 -10.23
N GLU A 458 17.38 14.15 -10.81
CA GLU A 458 18.56 13.70 -10.08
C GLU A 458 19.62 14.83 -10.09
N GLU A 459 19.82 15.46 -8.93
CA GLU A 459 20.81 16.55 -8.68
C GLU A 459 20.66 17.81 -9.57
N GLY A 460 19.58 17.93 -10.34
CA GLY A 460 19.34 19.06 -11.23
C GLY A 460 18.74 20.31 -10.56
N GLN A 461 18.51 21.33 -11.39
CA GLN A 461 18.04 22.67 -11.00
C GLN A 461 16.52 22.73 -10.76
N ASP A 462 16.06 23.68 -9.93
CA ASP A 462 14.63 23.93 -9.69
C ASP A 462 13.86 24.29 -10.98
N ILE A 463 12.93 23.41 -11.35
CA ILE A 463 12.01 23.54 -12.50
C ILE A 463 10.58 23.96 -12.11
N LEU A 464 10.28 24.16 -10.82
CA LEU A 464 8.91 24.44 -10.33
C LEU A 464 8.28 25.67 -10.99
N SER A 465 9.08 26.70 -11.24
CA SER A 465 8.66 27.93 -11.93
C SER A 465 8.24 27.65 -13.38
N SER A 466 9.03 26.87 -14.11
CA SER A 466 8.78 26.50 -15.52
C SER A 466 7.56 25.57 -15.66
N ILE A 467 7.38 24.60 -14.74
CA ILE A 467 6.17 23.76 -14.64
C ILE A 467 4.91 24.62 -14.50
N LYS A 468 4.95 25.56 -13.55
CA LYS A 468 3.82 26.45 -13.20
C LYS A 468 3.41 27.36 -14.36
N GLU A 469 4.36 27.79 -15.18
CA GLU A 469 4.08 28.58 -16.36
C GLU A 469 3.55 27.76 -17.54
N PHE A 470 4.25 26.69 -17.93
CA PHE A 470 4.00 26.01 -19.20
C PHE A 470 2.96 24.89 -19.09
N ILE A 471 2.95 24.13 -17.99
CA ILE A 471 2.01 23.01 -17.79
C ILE A 471 0.69 23.52 -17.19
N MET A 472 0.74 24.16 -16.02
CA MET A 472 -0.47 24.48 -15.24
C MET A 472 -1.38 25.49 -15.95
N LYS A 473 -0.83 26.57 -16.54
CA LYS A 473 -1.64 27.58 -17.25
C LYS A 473 -2.32 26.99 -18.50
N LYS A 474 -1.72 26.00 -19.16
CA LYS A 474 -2.20 25.43 -20.44
C LYS A 474 -3.07 24.18 -20.30
N LYS A 475 -3.17 23.59 -19.10
CA LYS A 475 -4.00 22.40 -18.79
C LYS A 475 -3.79 21.21 -19.75
N ARG A 476 -2.53 20.97 -20.15
CA ARG A 476 -2.15 19.91 -21.13
C ARG A 476 -1.81 18.54 -20.51
N ILE A 477 -1.88 18.42 -19.18
CA ILE A 477 -1.51 17.23 -18.43
C ILE A 477 -2.57 16.96 -17.36
N ASN A 478 -3.04 15.71 -17.25
CA ASN A 478 -4.06 15.32 -16.27
C ASN A 478 -3.47 14.91 -14.92
N TYR A 479 -2.28 14.31 -14.92
CA TYR A 479 -1.55 13.89 -13.72
C TYR A 479 -0.05 14.20 -13.86
N LEU A 480 0.49 14.88 -12.85
CA LEU A 480 1.91 15.23 -12.75
C LEU A 480 2.45 14.75 -11.41
N SER A 481 3.55 14.01 -11.44
CA SER A 481 4.32 13.61 -10.26
C SER A 481 5.79 14.02 -10.44
N ILE A 482 6.41 14.50 -9.36
CA ILE A 482 7.79 15.00 -9.35
C ILE A 482 8.49 14.41 -8.13
N TYR A 483 9.71 13.92 -8.36
CA TYR A 483 10.65 13.44 -7.36
C TYR A 483 11.98 14.13 -7.63
N ASP A 484 12.76 14.45 -6.59
CA ASP A 484 13.94 15.30 -6.72
C ASP A 484 15.02 14.87 -5.70
N SER A 485 16.23 14.53 -6.15
CA SER A 485 17.27 13.98 -5.25
C SER A 485 18.03 15.04 -4.45
N PHE A 486 17.97 16.33 -4.85
CA PHE A 486 18.49 17.46 -4.04
C PHE A 486 17.76 17.60 -2.69
N ILE A 487 16.66 16.86 -2.52
CA ILE A 487 15.94 16.71 -1.26
C ILE A 487 16.54 15.63 -0.35
N ILE A 488 17.21 14.61 -0.90
CA ILE A 488 17.50 13.34 -0.20
C ILE A 488 18.86 13.32 0.50
N ASP A 489 19.91 13.89 -0.09
CA ASP A 489 21.22 13.98 0.58
C ASP A 489 21.22 14.93 1.79
N THR A 490 20.14 15.69 1.97
CA THR A 490 19.88 16.50 3.17
C THR A 490 19.17 15.70 4.28
N ILE A 491 18.67 14.49 3.99
CA ILE A 491 17.79 13.66 4.84
C ILE A 491 18.50 12.43 5.42
N LEU A 492 19.49 11.85 4.73
CA LEU A 492 20.07 10.54 5.08
C LEU A 492 20.85 10.47 6.42
N ASP A 493 21.08 11.59 7.10
CA ASP A 493 21.79 11.64 8.40
C ASP A 493 20.96 11.15 9.61
N TYR A 494 19.62 11.11 9.55
CA TYR A 494 18.80 10.70 10.72
C TYR A 494 17.58 9.81 10.40
N GLU A 495 17.67 8.58 10.91
CA GLU A 495 16.62 7.60 11.23
C GLU A 495 15.75 7.04 10.09
N TYR A 496 16.10 5.82 9.68
CA TYR A 496 15.37 4.97 8.76
C TYR A 496 14.43 4.02 9.52
N GLN A 497 13.11 4.27 9.51
CA GLN A 497 12.12 3.21 9.78
C GLN A 497 10.75 3.51 9.13
N SER A 498 10.57 2.99 7.91
CA SER A 498 9.32 2.66 7.22
C SER A 498 8.05 3.44 7.60
N LYS A 499 7.69 4.43 6.78
CA LYS A 499 6.35 5.08 6.80
C LYS A 499 5.50 4.78 5.56
N ASP A 500 5.66 3.58 5.01
CA ASP A 500 4.92 3.05 3.86
C ASP A 500 3.83 2.06 4.27
N LEU A 501 2.56 2.40 3.98
CA LEU A 501 1.41 1.50 3.70
C LEU A 501 0.04 2.22 3.64
N PHE A 502 -0.05 3.51 3.98
CA PHE A 502 -1.31 4.27 4.07
C PHE A 502 -1.40 5.49 3.13
N SER A 503 -1.15 5.30 1.83
CA SER A 503 -1.30 6.37 0.83
C SER A 503 -1.77 5.89 -0.56
N LEU A 504 -2.42 4.72 -0.66
CA LEU A 504 -3.09 4.24 -1.89
C LEU A 504 -4.55 3.86 -1.62
N ASN A 505 -5.37 4.88 -1.40
CA ASN A 505 -6.75 5.06 -1.92
C ASN A 505 -7.38 6.30 -1.27
N ASN A 506 -6.92 7.48 -1.69
CA ASN A 506 -7.65 8.75 -1.57
C ASN A 506 -7.65 9.40 -2.95
N GLU A 507 -8.71 9.22 -3.74
CA GLU A 507 -9.11 10.32 -4.61
C GLU A 507 -9.60 11.47 -3.71
N LEU A 508 -9.37 12.71 -4.15
CA LEU A 508 -9.88 13.94 -3.52
C LEU A 508 -9.41 14.24 -2.09
N THR A 509 -8.24 14.88 -1.98
CA THR A 509 -8.13 16.09 -1.14
C THR A 509 -7.51 17.23 -1.94
N ASP A 510 -8.19 18.38 -1.94
CA ASP A 510 -7.79 19.61 -2.64
C ASP A 510 -6.33 20.02 -2.38
N TYR A 511 -5.62 20.38 -3.46
CA TYR A 511 -4.43 21.25 -3.45
C TYR A 511 -3.34 20.94 -2.40
N GLY A 512 -3.07 19.66 -2.14
CA GLY A 512 -1.91 19.21 -1.36
C GLY A 512 -0.59 19.48 -2.08
N VAL A 513 0.02 20.64 -1.84
CA VAL A 513 1.38 20.95 -2.32
C VAL A 513 2.39 20.11 -1.55
N ASN A 514 3.08 19.20 -2.24
CA ASN A 514 4.19 18.45 -1.65
C ASN A 514 5.36 19.41 -1.35
N CYS A 515 5.99 19.28 -0.18
CA CYS A 515 6.79 20.36 0.42
C CYS A 515 8.20 20.56 -0.22
N ASN A 516 8.25 21.25 -1.36
CA ASN A 516 9.48 21.85 -1.88
C ASN A 516 9.96 23.00 -0.98
N TYR A 517 11.29 23.20 -0.93
CA TYR A 517 11.95 24.28 -0.18
C TYR A 517 11.34 25.67 -0.46
N ASN A 518 10.96 25.93 -1.72
CA ASN A 518 10.36 27.18 -2.19
C ASN A 518 9.02 27.53 -1.51
N PHE A 519 8.35 26.59 -0.81
CA PHE A 519 7.10 26.88 -0.09
C PHE A 519 7.28 28.04 0.90
N ILE A 520 8.39 28.07 1.63
CA ILE A 520 8.63 29.10 2.65
C ILE A 520 8.85 30.46 1.99
N GLU A 521 9.65 30.53 0.93
CA GLU A 521 9.88 31.77 0.17
C GLU A 521 8.57 32.35 -0.41
N ILE A 522 7.76 31.49 -1.06
CA ILE A 522 6.44 31.84 -1.62
C ILE A 522 5.54 32.54 -0.61
N TYR A 523 5.66 32.19 0.68
CA TYR A 523 4.90 32.80 1.76
C TYR A 523 5.62 34.02 2.35
N LEU A 524 6.92 33.95 2.67
CA LEU A 524 7.71 35.05 3.21
C LEU A 524 7.72 36.31 2.33
N HIS A 525 7.52 36.19 1.00
CA HIS A 525 7.24 37.34 0.12
C HIS A 525 6.13 38.28 0.64
N ASN A 526 5.15 37.73 1.37
CA ASN A 526 3.99 38.46 1.89
C ASN A 526 4.28 39.25 3.18
N LEU A 527 5.51 39.21 3.69
CA LEU A 527 5.92 39.93 4.90
C LEU A 527 5.74 41.45 4.79
N ASN A 528 5.45 42.08 5.93
CA ASN A 528 5.58 43.53 6.09
C ASN A 528 7.07 43.93 6.22
N ASP A 529 7.35 45.22 5.99
CA ASP A 529 8.73 45.67 5.84
C ASP A 529 9.52 45.72 7.16
N ASP A 530 8.82 45.76 8.30
CA ASP A 530 9.39 45.55 9.64
C ASP A 530 9.98 44.14 9.82
N LEU A 531 9.24 43.08 9.46
CA LEU A 531 9.74 41.70 9.56
C LEU A 531 10.80 41.38 8.50
N LYS A 532 10.70 41.97 7.29
CA LYS A 532 11.79 41.92 6.30
C LYS A 532 13.08 42.55 6.85
N THR A 533 12.98 43.72 7.49
CA THR A 533 14.14 44.40 8.09
C THR A 533 14.78 43.52 9.16
N LYS A 534 13.98 42.96 10.09
CA LYS A 534 14.47 42.06 11.13
C LYS A 534 15.08 40.75 10.60
N LEU A 535 14.58 40.19 9.50
CA LEU A 535 15.21 39.03 8.87
C LEU A 535 16.53 39.38 8.17
N ASN A 536 16.65 40.59 7.60
CA ASN A 536 17.90 41.07 6.98
C ASN A 536 19.01 41.32 8.02
N GLU A 537 18.68 41.63 9.28
CA GLU A 537 19.65 41.80 10.37
C GLU A 537 20.46 40.52 10.65
N TYR A 538 19.89 39.34 10.39
CA TYR A 538 20.57 38.03 10.50
C TYR A 538 21.50 37.70 9.33
N LYS A 539 21.88 38.66 8.47
CA LYS A 539 22.76 38.49 7.29
C LYS A 539 22.32 37.45 6.24
N ILE A 540 21.29 36.64 6.46
CA ILE A 540 20.78 35.65 5.51
C ILE A 540 19.99 36.39 4.41
N ILE A 541 20.72 36.88 3.42
CA ILE A 541 20.18 37.61 2.27
C ILE A 541 19.31 36.65 1.44
N CYS A 542 18.01 36.69 1.69
CA CYS A 542 17.00 35.98 0.91
C CYS A 542 16.80 36.69 -0.44
N ASN A 543 17.79 36.58 -1.34
CA ASN A 543 17.81 37.21 -2.67
C ASN A 543 16.56 36.89 -3.51
N SER A 544 15.91 35.77 -3.22
CA SER A 544 14.63 35.32 -3.78
C SER A 544 13.44 36.26 -3.50
N LEU A 545 13.42 37.00 -2.38
CA LEU A 545 12.24 37.77 -1.92
C LEU A 545 11.80 38.95 -2.83
N THR A 546 12.54 39.24 -3.89
CA THR A 546 12.36 40.42 -4.76
C THR A 546 11.23 40.30 -5.79
N SER A 547 10.67 39.11 -6.05
CA SER A 547 9.59 38.91 -7.03
C SER A 547 8.18 39.03 -6.44
N ASN A 548 7.26 39.68 -7.15
CA ASN A 548 5.86 39.80 -6.71
C ASN A 548 5.08 38.48 -6.93
N THR A 549 4.49 37.94 -5.87
CA THR A 549 3.65 36.74 -5.92
C THR A 549 2.33 36.99 -6.66
N LEU A 550 2.13 36.32 -7.81
CA LEU A 550 0.97 36.51 -8.70
C LEU A 550 -0.41 36.21 -8.06
N PHE A 551 -0.45 35.54 -6.91
CA PHE A 551 -1.65 35.22 -6.16
C PHE A 551 -1.37 35.32 -4.65
N ASN A 552 -2.40 35.62 -3.85
CA ASN A 552 -2.36 35.53 -2.39
C ASN A 552 -2.43 34.04 -1.97
N TYR A 553 -1.32 33.30 -2.14
CA TYR A 553 -1.24 31.86 -1.89
C TYR A 553 -1.78 31.40 -0.53
N PRO A 554 -1.57 32.11 0.59
CA PRO A 554 -2.19 31.79 1.87
C PRO A 554 -3.69 31.48 1.79
N ARG A 555 -4.49 32.23 1.02
CA ARG A 555 -5.95 32.05 0.95
C ARG A 555 -6.42 30.71 0.36
N PHE A 556 -5.53 29.89 -0.21
CA PHE A 556 -5.85 28.53 -0.67
C PHE A 556 -5.52 27.44 0.37
N LEU A 557 -4.87 27.78 1.48
CA LEU A 557 -4.42 26.87 2.52
C LEU A 557 -5.62 26.40 3.37
N LYS A 558 -6.06 25.15 3.15
CA LYS A 558 -7.19 24.53 3.90
C LYS A 558 -6.75 23.57 5.01
N TYR A 559 -5.52 23.08 4.95
CA TYR A 559 -4.90 22.15 5.90
C TYR A 559 -3.56 22.71 6.36
N LEU A 560 -3.29 22.64 7.65
CA LEU A 560 -2.03 23.09 8.25
C LEU A 560 -1.55 22.09 9.30
N ASN A 561 -0.25 21.77 9.28
CA ASN A 561 0.40 20.90 10.26
C ASN A 561 1.68 21.57 10.78
N THR A 562 1.80 21.70 12.11
CA THR A 562 2.89 22.46 12.75
C THR A 562 4.27 21.85 12.56
N MET A 563 4.43 20.54 12.76
CA MET A 563 5.75 19.88 12.60
C MET A 563 6.20 19.86 11.15
N ARG A 564 5.29 19.75 10.18
CA ARG A 564 5.64 19.90 8.75
C ARG A 564 6.19 21.30 8.44
N ILE A 565 5.69 22.35 9.10
CA ILE A 565 6.26 23.71 8.97
C ILE A 565 7.66 23.76 9.62
N ILE A 566 7.84 23.15 10.80
CA ILE A 566 9.15 23.07 11.48
C ILE A 566 10.17 22.36 10.58
N PHE A 567 9.91 21.13 10.18
CA PHE A 567 10.81 20.38 9.29
C PHE A 567 11.07 21.12 7.96
N SER A 568 10.08 21.84 7.42
CA SER A 568 10.29 22.69 6.23
C SER A 568 11.24 23.86 6.51
N ILE A 569 11.12 24.54 7.65
CA ILE A 569 12.00 25.65 8.06
C ILE A 569 13.41 25.14 8.39
N GLU A 570 13.54 23.97 9.02
CA GLU A 570 14.85 23.35 9.23
C GLU A 570 15.52 22.97 7.90
N LYS A 571 14.77 22.41 6.95
CA LYS A 571 15.19 22.23 5.56
C LYS A 571 15.69 23.54 4.93
N TRP A 572 14.83 24.56 4.91
CA TRP A 572 15.09 25.83 4.22
C TRP A 572 16.26 26.59 4.86
N THR A 573 16.39 26.57 6.19
CA THR A 573 17.54 27.18 6.88
C THR A 573 18.85 26.43 6.66
N ARG A 574 18.87 25.10 6.48
CA ARG A 574 20.07 24.34 6.07
C ARG A 574 20.53 24.76 4.67
N VAL A 575 19.61 24.90 3.71
CA VAL A 575 19.91 25.38 2.33
C VAL A 575 20.33 26.85 2.31
N ALA A 576 19.66 27.72 3.06
CA ALA A 576 20.03 29.13 3.18
C ALA A 576 21.42 29.32 3.81
N LYS A 577 21.84 28.41 4.71
CA LYS A 577 23.21 28.39 5.26
C LYS A 577 24.27 27.89 4.28
N THR A 578 23.99 26.91 3.43
CA THR A 578 24.96 26.46 2.41
C THR A 578 25.29 27.55 1.37
N LEU A 579 24.47 28.61 1.27
CA LEU A 579 24.74 29.78 0.44
C LEU A 579 25.61 30.86 1.14
N ASN A 580 25.77 30.81 2.47
CA ASN A 580 26.42 31.85 3.28
C ASN A 580 27.50 31.25 4.20
N SER A 581 28.77 31.35 3.81
CA SER A 581 29.91 30.76 4.53
C SER A 581 30.44 31.61 5.69
N GLU A 582 29.62 31.91 6.70
CA GLU A 582 30.08 32.44 8.00
C GLU A 582 29.54 31.57 9.16
N SER A 583 30.42 31.27 10.13
CA SER A 583 30.12 30.40 11.27
C SER A 583 29.40 31.15 12.39
N GLU A 584 28.07 31.19 12.34
CA GLU A 584 27.23 31.79 13.38
C GLU A 584 27.11 30.91 14.63
N ASP A 585 26.87 31.55 15.78
CA ASP A 585 26.46 30.91 17.03
C ASP A 585 25.16 30.10 16.83
N PRO A 586 25.08 28.82 17.27
CA PRO A 586 23.84 28.06 17.36
C PRO A 586 22.63 28.82 17.94
N ASN A 587 22.84 29.72 18.90
CA ASN A 587 21.77 30.56 19.46
C ASN A 587 21.19 31.53 18.42
N THR A 588 22.03 32.17 17.60
CA THR A 588 21.60 33.11 16.55
C THR A 588 20.77 32.40 15.47
N LEU A 589 21.13 31.16 15.11
CA LEU A 589 20.30 30.32 14.22
C LEU A 589 18.93 29.99 14.84
N TYR A 590 18.88 29.76 16.16
CA TYR A 590 17.64 29.44 16.86
C TYR A 590 16.63 30.59 16.79
N ASP A 591 17.06 31.81 17.12
CA ASP A 591 16.21 33.01 17.02
C ASP A 591 15.85 33.35 15.56
N PHE A 592 16.73 33.09 14.58
CA PHE A 592 16.38 33.22 13.17
C PHE A 592 15.25 32.25 12.76
N LYS A 593 15.39 30.94 13.07
CA LYS A 593 14.33 29.94 12.81
C LYS A 593 13.01 30.37 13.46
N ARG A 594 13.06 30.86 14.70
CA ARG A 594 11.92 31.35 15.48
C ARG A 594 11.24 32.56 14.84
N LEU A 595 12.01 33.52 14.34
CA LEU A 595 11.49 34.69 13.61
C LEU A 595 10.82 34.30 12.28
N VAL A 596 11.37 33.34 11.56
CA VAL A 596 10.78 32.79 10.32
C VAL A 596 9.49 32.04 10.62
N HIS A 597 9.45 31.24 11.70
CA HIS A 597 8.24 30.59 12.21
C HIS A 597 7.12 31.59 12.50
N MET A 598 7.44 32.64 13.26
CA MET A 598 6.49 33.71 13.59
C MET A 598 5.97 34.42 12.35
N SER A 599 6.86 34.71 11.41
CA SER A 599 6.56 35.38 10.15
C SER A 599 5.51 34.63 9.33
N LEU A 600 5.63 33.31 9.19
CA LEU A 600 4.65 32.51 8.43
C LEU A 600 3.26 32.50 9.08
N PHE A 601 3.17 32.31 10.40
CA PHE A 601 1.88 32.33 11.09
C PHE A 601 1.22 33.71 11.03
N LYS A 602 2.00 34.79 11.12
CA LYS A 602 1.49 36.15 10.90
C LYS A 602 0.95 36.33 9.48
N ILE A 603 1.63 35.81 8.46
CA ILE A 603 1.13 35.82 7.07
C ILE A 603 -0.19 35.04 6.94
N PHE A 604 -0.36 33.90 7.61
CA PHE A 604 -1.64 33.17 7.56
C PHE A 604 -2.79 33.97 8.22
N ILE A 605 -2.49 34.70 9.29
CA ILE A 605 -3.42 35.59 9.99
C ILE A 605 -3.76 36.83 9.13
N ASP A 606 -2.75 37.59 8.71
CA ASP A 606 -2.87 38.85 7.96
C ASP A 606 -3.54 38.69 6.58
N LYS A 607 -3.65 37.46 6.07
CA LYS A 607 -4.30 37.13 4.78
C LYS A 607 -5.66 36.44 4.91
N GLU A 608 -6.18 36.29 6.14
CA GLU A 608 -7.48 35.67 6.44
C GLU A 608 -7.58 34.23 5.93
N VAL A 609 -6.61 33.37 6.29
CA VAL A 609 -6.60 31.98 5.85
C VAL A 609 -7.73 31.18 6.48
N ASN A 610 -8.56 30.56 5.64
CA ASN A 610 -9.74 29.80 6.05
C ASN A 610 -9.41 28.30 6.19
N LEU A 611 -8.74 27.94 7.29
CA LEU A 611 -8.41 26.54 7.60
C LEU A 611 -9.68 25.71 7.87
N HIS A 612 -9.75 24.53 7.24
CA HIS A 612 -10.76 23.50 7.51
C HIS A 612 -10.23 22.43 8.48
N THR A 613 -8.93 22.12 8.39
CA THR A 613 -8.22 21.17 9.24
C THR A 613 -6.93 21.78 9.78
N PHE A 614 -6.68 21.65 11.07
CA PHE A 614 -5.42 22.07 11.71
C PHE A 614 -4.87 20.93 12.55
N GLU A 615 -3.55 20.74 12.48
CA GLU A 615 -2.84 19.65 13.12
C GLU A 615 -1.66 20.22 13.92
N ILE A 616 -1.75 20.10 15.24
CA ILE A 616 -0.78 20.61 16.19
C ILE A 616 -0.01 19.41 16.74
N GLU A 617 1.09 19.07 16.07
CA GLU A 617 2.11 18.15 16.59
C GLU A 617 3.15 18.95 17.38
N ILE A 618 3.55 18.48 18.56
CA ILE A 618 4.56 19.06 19.46
C ILE A 618 5.52 17.97 19.93
N PHE A 619 6.83 18.22 19.83
CA PHE A 619 7.91 17.31 20.27
C PHE A 619 8.97 18.03 21.11
N ASN A 620 9.64 17.27 22.00
CA ASN A 620 10.52 17.75 23.08
C ASN A 620 11.58 18.80 22.66
N ARG A 621 12.12 18.75 21.42
CA ARG A 621 13.17 19.68 20.96
C ARG A 621 12.67 21.06 20.45
N CYS A 622 11.37 21.31 20.45
CA CYS A 622 10.79 22.44 19.69
C CYS A 622 9.86 23.39 20.47
N TYR A 623 9.67 23.22 21.78
CA TYR A 623 8.62 23.91 22.56
C TYR A 623 8.56 25.44 22.38
N ASN A 624 9.69 26.14 22.32
CA ASN A 624 9.68 27.60 22.37
C ASN A 624 9.23 28.22 21.02
N TYR A 625 9.38 27.50 19.90
CA TYR A 625 8.73 27.87 18.63
C TYR A 625 7.20 27.84 18.75
N PHE A 626 6.65 26.83 19.44
CA PHE A 626 5.21 26.68 19.65
C PHE A 626 4.63 27.76 20.57
N ASN A 627 5.39 28.15 21.60
CA ASN A 627 4.95 29.16 22.57
C ASN A 627 4.45 30.43 21.87
N ASP A 628 5.29 31.03 21.03
CA ASP A 628 4.97 32.31 20.38
C ASP A 628 3.90 32.11 19.29
N ILE A 629 3.97 31.00 18.52
CA ILE A 629 2.96 30.63 17.51
C ILE A 629 1.56 30.59 18.13
N PHE A 630 1.40 29.95 19.29
CA PHE A 630 0.10 29.86 19.93
C PHE A 630 -0.37 31.20 20.50
N GLU A 631 0.51 32.05 21.03
CA GLU A 631 0.13 33.40 21.44
C GLU A 631 -0.32 34.27 20.26
N LEU A 632 0.36 34.21 19.12
CA LEU A 632 -0.05 34.93 17.92
C LEU A 632 -1.43 34.44 17.41
N ILE A 633 -1.71 33.13 17.49
CA ILE A 633 -3.03 32.56 17.18
C ILE A 633 -4.09 33.04 18.20
N LEU A 634 -3.76 33.07 19.49
CA LEU A 634 -4.66 33.52 20.57
C LEU A 634 -5.00 35.00 20.47
N GLN A 635 -4.08 35.84 20.00
CA GLN A 635 -4.33 37.24 19.68
C GLN A 635 -5.23 37.41 18.43
N ASN A 636 -5.35 36.38 17.57
CA ASN A 636 -5.98 36.46 16.24
C ASN A 636 -6.97 35.32 16.01
N THR A 637 -7.90 35.15 16.96
CA THR A 637 -8.81 34.00 17.10
C THR A 637 -9.66 33.67 15.86
N ASN A 638 -9.90 34.64 14.96
CA ASN A 638 -10.56 34.45 13.68
C ASN A 638 -9.87 33.40 12.78
N PHE A 639 -8.54 33.30 12.83
CA PHE A 639 -7.74 32.36 12.02
C PHE A 639 -8.10 30.88 12.28
N ILE A 640 -8.56 30.55 13.49
CA ILE A 640 -8.96 29.19 13.89
C ILE A 640 -10.48 28.96 13.91
N TYR A 641 -11.28 30.01 13.70
CA TYR A 641 -12.72 30.02 13.96
C TYR A 641 -13.54 29.04 13.09
N ASN A 642 -13.12 28.82 11.84
CA ASN A 642 -13.81 27.97 10.87
C ASN A 642 -13.27 26.52 10.78
N ILE A 643 -12.27 26.16 11.60
CA ILE A 643 -11.71 24.81 11.60
C ILE A 643 -12.77 23.81 12.06
N GLU A 644 -13.00 22.78 11.24
CA GLU A 644 -13.95 21.70 11.54
C GLU A 644 -13.25 20.46 12.12
N ASN A 645 -11.96 20.26 11.79
CA ASN A 645 -11.15 19.14 12.26
C ASN A 645 -9.88 19.64 12.96
N LEU A 646 -9.68 19.27 14.22
CA LEU A 646 -8.47 19.60 14.98
C LEU A 646 -7.77 18.31 15.44
N ASN A 647 -6.54 18.11 14.97
CA ASN A 647 -5.68 17.02 15.44
C ASN A 647 -4.63 17.60 16.38
N LEU A 648 -4.43 16.98 17.55
CA LEU A 648 -3.45 17.38 18.56
C LEU A 648 -2.57 16.20 18.92
N TYR A 649 -1.27 16.40 18.92
CA TYR A 649 -0.23 15.45 19.26
C TYR A 649 0.77 16.14 20.17
N ILE A 650 1.04 15.58 21.35
CA ILE A 650 2.00 16.10 22.33
C ILE A 650 2.91 14.94 22.77
N GLY A 651 4.18 14.96 22.37
CA GLY A 651 5.10 13.84 22.61
C GLY A 651 6.39 14.25 23.32
N GLY A 652 6.69 13.60 24.45
CA GLY A 652 7.91 13.87 25.21
C GLY A 652 8.27 12.79 26.24
N ALA A 653 9.22 11.93 25.89
CA ALA A 653 10.00 11.18 26.88
C ALA A 653 11.12 12.07 27.47
N PHE A 654 11.54 11.76 28.70
CA PHE A 654 12.55 12.47 29.51
C PHE A 654 12.16 13.86 30.04
N ILE A 655 11.37 13.82 31.12
CA ILE A 655 11.63 14.46 32.42
C ILE A 655 12.67 15.61 32.41
N TYR A 656 12.21 16.84 32.69
CA TYR A 656 12.55 17.63 33.89
C TYR A 656 11.54 18.80 34.02
N ASN A 657 11.44 19.44 35.19
CA ASN A 657 10.44 20.48 35.47
C ASN A 657 10.67 21.76 34.64
N ASN A 658 9.90 21.98 33.58
CA ASN A 658 9.91 23.24 32.81
C ASN A 658 8.53 23.92 32.83
N ASP A 659 8.49 25.18 33.28
CA ASP A 659 7.31 26.05 33.16
C ASP A 659 6.91 26.29 31.69
N GLU A 660 7.87 26.21 30.76
CA GLU A 660 7.64 26.33 29.31
C GLU A 660 6.65 25.26 28.78
N TYR A 661 6.77 24.01 29.22
CA TYR A 661 5.81 22.95 28.84
C TYR A 661 4.41 23.30 29.34
N THR A 662 4.30 23.72 30.60
CA THR A 662 3.05 24.17 31.21
C THR A 662 2.46 25.39 30.48
N LEU A 663 3.29 26.33 30.03
CA LEU A 663 2.88 27.52 29.29
C LEU A 663 2.38 27.17 27.88
N VAL A 664 3.14 26.38 27.12
CA VAL A 664 2.75 25.91 25.78
C VAL A 664 1.45 25.10 25.86
N LYS A 665 1.36 24.18 26.83
CA LYS A 665 0.15 23.41 27.15
C LYS A 665 -1.03 24.33 27.43
N ASN A 666 -0.88 25.31 28.34
CA ASN A 666 -1.93 26.30 28.63
C ASN A 666 -2.37 27.12 27.41
N ARG A 667 -1.45 27.49 26.50
CA ARG A 667 -1.79 28.19 25.24
C ARG A 667 -2.57 27.28 24.29
N VAL A 668 -2.23 25.99 24.18
CA VAL A 668 -3.04 24.98 23.46
C VAL A 668 -4.45 24.88 24.05
N LEU A 669 -4.59 24.81 25.38
CA LEU A 669 -5.91 24.78 26.03
C LEU A 669 -6.77 26.00 25.64
N GLN A 670 -6.17 27.19 25.63
CA GLN A 670 -6.87 28.42 25.26
C GLN A 670 -7.30 28.42 23.79
N ILE A 671 -6.45 27.94 22.87
CA ILE A 671 -6.79 27.79 21.44
C ILE A 671 -8.05 26.93 21.29
N ILE A 672 -8.11 25.79 21.95
CA ILE A 672 -9.21 24.83 21.82
C ILE A 672 -10.54 25.39 22.33
N ASN A 673 -10.50 26.17 23.41
CA ASN A 673 -11.69 26.81 23.99
C ASN A 673 -12.31 27.92 23.10
N LEU A 674 -11.54 28.49 22.17
CA LEU A 674 -12.01 29.53 21.24
C LEU A 674 -12.83 28.99 20.08
N HIS A 675 -12.67 27.71 19.70
CA HIS A 675 -13.41 27.13 18.60
C HIS A 675 -14.91 27.02 18.91
N ARG A 676 -15.74 27.31 17.89
CA ARG A 676 -17.21 27.16 17.97
C ARG A 676 -17.79 26.15 17.00
N ASN A 677 -17.00 25.70 16.01
CA ASN A 677 -17.46 24.95 14.84
C ASN A 677 -16.80 23.56 14.69
N LEU A 678 -15.97 23.12 15.66
CA LEU A 678 -15.31 21.82 15.55
C LEU A 678 -16.35 20.70 15.46
N LYS A 679 -16.18 19.85 14.45
CA LYS A 679 -16.96 18.63 14.23
C LYS A 679 -16.17 17.41 14.67
N LYS A 680 -14.83 17.46 14.55
CA LYS A 680 -13.90 16.39 14.95
C LYS A 680 -12.71 16.93 15.74
N VAL A 681 -12.37 16.24 16.82
CA VAL A 681 -11.11 16.41 17.56
C VAL A 681 -10.37 15.08 17.67
N ILE A 682 -9.05 15.10 17.48
CA ILE A 682 -8.13 14.00 17.85
C ILE A 682 -7.16 14.55 18.91
N LEU A 683 -6.98 13.80 19.99
CA LEU A 683 -6.06 14.04 21.10
C LEU A 683 -5.06 12.88 21.13
N LEU A 684 -3.76 13.18 21.18
CA LEU A 684 -2.70 12.18 21.23
C LEU A 684 -1.58 12.59 22.18
N ASP A 685 -1.24 11.71 23.12
CA ASP A 685 -0.05 11.83 23.97
C ASP A 685 0.95 10.71 23.65
N ASN A 686 2.22 10.91 23.95
CA ASN A 686 3.25 9.86 23.87
C ASN A 686 4.22 9.96 25.06
N SER A 687 3.74 10.47 26.19
CA SER A 687 4.48 10.58 27.45
C SER A 687 3.78 9.84 28.57
N ASN A 688 4.54 9.05 29.34
CA ASN A 688 4.03 8.31 30.50
C ASN A 688 3.82 9.23 31.73
N TYR A 689 3.45 10.51 31.53
CA TYR A 689 3.51 11.55 32.57
C TYR A 689 2.43 12.67 32.40
N TYR A 690 1.34 12.58 33.18
CA TYR A 690 0.41 13.67 33.50
C TYR A 690 -0.25 14.39 32.29
N SER A 691 -0.94 13.57 31.51
CA SER A 691 -1.72 13.84 30.31
C SER A 691 -3.06 14.55 30.60
N SER A 692 -3.04 15.75 31.19
CA SER A 692 -4.22 16.46 31.71
C SER A 692 -5.22 17.04 30.67
N TYR A 693 -5.64 16.24 29.68
CA TYR A 693 -6.64 16.53 28.65
C TYR A 693 -8.02 16.92 29.22
N GLN A 694 -8.29 16.64 30.50
CA GLN A 694 -9.44 17.12 31.29
C GLN A 694 -9.85 18.57 30.94
N SER A 695 -8.87 19.46 30.97
CA SER A 695 -9.05 20.91 30.86
C SER A 695 -9.52 21.38 29.49
N LEU A 696 -9.33 20.58 28.44
CA LEU A 696 -9.88 20.81 27.10
C LEU A 696 -11.39 20.66 27.02
N LEU A 697 -11.92 19.78 27.88
CA LEU A 697 -13.28 19.26 27.79
C LEU A 697 -14.16 19.76 28.96
N LEU A 698 -13.55 20.21 30.05
CA LEU A 698 -14.24 20.64 31.27
C LEU A 698 -14.60 22.12 31.35
N SER A 699 -14.18 22.96 30.40
CA SER A 699 -14.49 24.38 30.41
C SER A 699 -16.00 24.60 30.49
N LYS A 700 -16.44 25.55 31.34
CA LYS A 700 -17.88 25.85 31.49
C LYS A 700 -18.49 26.27 30.15
N ASP A 701 -17.67 26.94 29.35
CA ASP A 701 -18.01 27.59 28.09
C ASP A 701 -17.52 26.78 26.88
N TYR A 702 -17.65 25.43 26.93
CA TYR A 702 -17.26 24.56 25.83
C TYR A 702 -18.16 24.76 24.60
N ASN A 703 -17.80 25.75 23.78
CA ASN A 703 -18.61 26.28 22.69
C ASN A 703 -18.95 25.25 21.59
N CYS A 704 -18.12 24.22 21.42
CA CYS A 704 -18.35 23.14 20.47
C CYS A 704 -19.38 22.08 20.94
N SER A 705 -20.02 22.26 22.10
CA SER A 705 -21.09 21.40 22.64
C SER A 705 -22.21 21.07 21.65
N ASN A 706 -22.54 21.99 20.74
CA ASN A 706 -23.57 21.83 19.71
C ASN A 706 -23.03 21.54 18.30
N THR A 707 -21.72 21.35 18.12
CA THR A 707 -21.09 21.05 16.81
C THR A 707 -20.23 19.78 16.80
N LEU A 708 -19.64 19.42 17.95
CA LEU A 708 -18.70 18.32 18.07
C LEU A 708 -19.39 16.96 17.95
N LYS A 709 -19.17 16.32 16.81
CA LYS A 709 -19.70 15.00 16.47
C LYS A 709 -18.74 13.88 16.86
N THR A 710 -17.42 14.13 16.82
CA THR A 710 -16.38 13.10 16.96
C THR A 710 -15.25 13.52 17.90
N ILE A 711 -14.96 12.71 18.91
CA ILE A 711 -13.75 12.82 19.76
C ILE A 711 -12.89 11.57 19.56
N THR A 712 -11.58 11.74 19.43
CA THR A 712 -10.60 10.63 19.43
C THR A 712 -9.51 10.88 20.47
N PHE A 713 -9.18 9.86 21.26
CA PHE A 713 -8.02 9.76 22.15
C PHE A 713 -7.05 8.74 21.55
N TYR A 714 -5.73 8.98 21.65
CA TYR A 714 -4.67 8.12 21.09
C TYR A 714 -3.45 8.09 22.03
N HIS A 715 -2.99 6.93 22.51
CA HIS A 715 -1.88 6.77 23.47
C HIS A 715 -1.98 7.62 24.78
N ILE A 716 -3.18 8.06 25.17
CA ILE A 716 -3.42 8.86 26.38
C ILE A 716 -3.59 7.97 27.62
N ASP A 717 -3.10 8.39 28.79
CA ASP A 717 -3.48 7.79 30.07
C ASP A 717 -4.88 8.28 30.48
N LEU A 718 -5.81 7.33 30.71
CA LEU A 718 -7.20 7.66 31.00
C LEU A 718 -7.48 8.01 32.47
N ASN A 719 -6.58 7.68 33.40
CA ASN A 719 -6.66 8.12 34.81
C ASN A 719 -6.32 9.61 34.96
N ASP A 720 -5.51 10.15 34.04
CA ASP A 720 -5.37 11.59 33.86
C ASP A 720 -6.66 12.28 33.34
N ILE A 721 -7.80 11.59 33.17
CA ILE A 721 -9.08 12.18 32.74
C ILE A 721 -10.19 12.09 33.81
N THR A 722 -10.14 12.98 34.80
CA THR A 722 -11.24 13.19 35.76
C THR A 722 -12.40 14.04 35.20
N ASN A 723 -13.55 13.99 35.89
CA ASN A 723 -14.78 14.74 35.63
C ASN A 723 -15.47 14.49 34.26
N LEU A 724 -15.19 13.35 33.61
CA LEU A 724 -15.82 12.90 32.35
C LEU A 724 -17.35 13.01 32.34
N THR A 725 -18.01 12.75 33.48
CA THR A 725 -19.46 12.87 33.59
C THR A 725 -19.96 14.28 33.23
N LYS A 726 -19.26 15.33 33.70
CA LYS A 726 -19.61 16.73 33.37
C LYS A 726 -19.35 17.05 31.90
N ILE A 727 -18.24 16.54 31.34
CA ILE A 727 -17.86 16.73 29.93
C ILE A 727 -18.99 16.27 29.01
N PHE A 728 -19.29 14.97 29.06
CA PHE A 728 -20.16 14.35 28.06
C PHE A 728 -21.63 14.74 28.25
N GLU A 729 -22.02 15.21 29.45
CA GLU A 729 -23.32 15.86 29.66
C GLU A 729 -23.44 17.24 29.00
N GLN A 730 -22.36 17.96 28.74
CA GLN A 730 -22.42 19.23 28.00
C GLN A 730 -22.48 19.03 26.47
N LEU A 731 -22.06 17.87 25.95
CA LEU A 731 -22.06 17.58 24.52
C LEU A 731 -23.46 17.12 24.05
N ASN A 732 -24.06 17.81 23.08
CA ASN A 732 -25.44 17.58 22.64
C ASN A 732 -25.54 16.83 21.30
N VAL A 733 -24.61 17.08 20.37
CA VAL A 733 -24.62 16.47 19.01
C VAL A 733 -23.60 15.36 18.84
N LEU A 734 -23.02 14.85 19.94
CA LEU A 734 -21.95 13.87 19.87
C LEU A 734 -22.46 12.55 19.26
N GLU A 735 -21.77 12.12 18.21
CA GLU A 735 -22.10 10.95 17.40
C GLU A 735 -21.09 9.82 17.57
N SER A 736 -19.83 10.13 17.91
CA SER A 736 -18.79 9.14 18.14
C SER A 736 -17.69 9.56 19.13
N VAL A 737 -17.25 8.59 19.92
CA VAL A 737 -16.05 8.65 20.77
C VAL A 737 -15.10 7.55 20.35
N HIS A 738 -13.81 7.82 20.24
CA HIS A 738 -12.82 6.86 19.81
C HIS A 738 -11.69 6.86 20.84
N ILE A 739 -11.44 5.74 21.51
CA ILE A 739 -10.28 5.52 22.38
C ILE A 739 -9.30 4.68 21.58
N THR A 740 -8.00 5.00 21.61
CA THR A 740 -7.02 4.35 20.73
C THR A 740 -5.67 4.15 21.41
N TYR A 741 -5.18 2.92 21.55
CA TYR A 741 -3.92 2.57 22.21
C TYR A 741 -3.68 3.24 23.59
N CYS A 742 -4.77 3.59 24.29
CA CYS A 742 -4.73 4.34 25.54
C CYS A 742 -4.45 3.43 26.75
N TYR A 743 -3.93 4.04 27.82
CA TYR A 743 -3.52 3.39 29.06
C TYR A 743 -4.57 3.60 30.17
N SER A 744 -4.45 2.90 31.30
CA SER A 744 -5.21 3.16 32.54
C SER A 744 -6.76 3.14 32.40
N LEU A 745 -7.33 2.21 31.64
CA LEU A 745 -8.79 2.04 31.53
C LEU A 745 -9.38 1.32 32.76
N ASP A 746 -9.28 1.93 33.94
CA ASP A 746 -9.65 1.34 35.23
C ASP A 746 -11.05 1.71 35.73
N ILE A 747 -11.40 1.26 36.95
CA ILE A 747 -12.73 1.47 37.56
C ILE A 747 -13.05 2.97 37.76
N SER A 748 -12.04 3.81 38.00
CA SER A 748 -12.19 5.25 38.22
C SER A 748 -12.53 6.00 36.93
N PHE A 749 -11.96 5.58 35.79
CA PHE A 749 -12.35 6.05 34.47
C PHE A 749 -13.79 5.60 34.14
N VAL A 750 -14.06 4.30 34.29
CA VAL A 750 -15.35 3.73 33.84
C VAL A 750 -16.52 4.20 34.69
N GLN A 751 -16.39 4.35 36.02
CA GLN A 751 -17.49 4.83 36.86
C GLN A 751 -18.01 6.20 36.42
N GLN A 752 -17.13 7.09 35.93
CA GLN A 752 -17.54 8.39 35.40
C GLN A 752 -18.40 8.28 34.13
N ILE A 753 -18.19 7.22 33.32
CA ILE A 753 -18.97 6.91 32.11
C ILE A 753 -20.29 6.22 32.48
N ILE A 754 -20.31 5.34 33.48
CA ILE A 754 -21.56 4.76 34.02
C ILE A 754 -22.49 5.88 34.50
N ASN A 755 -21.94 6.88 35.19
CA ASN A 755 -22.68 8.01 35.78
C ASN A 755 -23.33 8.96 34.76
N LEU A 756 -23.07 8.82 33.46
CA LEU A 756 -23.70 9.63 32.41
C LEU A 756 -25.21 9.33 32.29
N THR A 757 -26.04 10.35 32.19
CA THR A 757 -27.45 10.23 31.82
C THR A 757 -27.61 10.08 30.31
N LYS A 758 -26.74 10.74 29.53
CA LYS A 758 -26.66 10.63 28.07
C LYS A 758 -26.03 9.32 27.59
N PRO A 759 -26.37 8.84 26.38
CA PRO A 759 -25.75 7.66 25.78
C PRO A 759 -24.29 7.93 25.36
N PHE A 760 -23.35 7.24 25.99
CA PHE A 760 -21.93 7.31 25.64
C PHE A 760 -21.65 6.49 24.38
N LYS A 761 -21.61 7.15 23.22
CA LYS A 761 -21.42 6.52 21.90
C LYS A 761 -19.95 6.19 21.62
N LEU A 762 -19.37 5.30 22.41
CA LEU A 762 -18.05 4.73 22.14
C LEU A 762 -18.11 3.99 20.80
N LYS A 763 -17.34 4.47 19.82
CA LYS A 763 -17.23 3.98 18.45
C LYS A 763 -15.85 3.41 18.11
N SER A 764 -14.75 3.83 18.75
CA SER A 764 -13.51 3.02 18.77
C SER A 764 -13.09 2.73 20.19
N LEU A 765 -12.50 1.56 20.41
CA LEU A 765 -11.71 1.25 21.60
C LEU A 765 -10.52 0.37 21.18
N PHE A 766 -9.38 1.00 20.87
CA PHE A 766 -8.09 0.32 20.71
C PHE A 766 -7.30 0.49 22.01
N THR A 767 -6.59 -0.53 22.46
CA THR A 767 -5.85 -0.52 23.75
C THR A 767 -4.63 -1.44 23.69
N ASP A 768 -3.51 -1.02 24.29
CA ASP A 768 -2.25 -1.79 24.36
C ASP A 768 -1.98 -2.40 25.75
N GLU A 769 -2.61 -1.89 26.81
CA GLU A 769 -2.55 -2.45 28.17
C GLU A 769 -3.92 -2.99 28.62
N MET A 770 -3.90 -4.02 29.47
CA MET A 770 -5.11 -4.72 29.89
C MET A 770 -5.89 -3.91 30.94
N PRO A 771 -7.14 -3.48 30.69
CA PRO A 771 -8.05 -3.11 31.78
C PRO A 771 -8.32 -4.31 32.70
N GLN A 772 -8.70 -4.03 33.94
CA GLN A 772 -9.33 -5.05 34.78
C GLN A 772 -10.69 -5.45 34.16
N ILE A 773 -11.07 -6.72 34.32
CA ILE A 773 -12.26 -7.31 33.69
C ILE A 773 -13.56 -6.59 34.10
N GLU A 774 -13.70 -6.23 35.37
CA GLU A 774 -14.89 -5.56 35.91
C GLU A 774 -15.11 -4.14 35.33
N PRO A 775 -14.12 -3.23 35.32
CA PRO A 775 -14.19 -1.98 34.57
C PRO A 775 -14.61 -2.18 33.12
N LEU A 776 -14.01 -3.13 32.40
CA LEU A 776 -14.34 -3.32 31.00
C LEU A 776 -15.78 -3.85 30.82
N GLU A 777 -16.26 -4.76 31.68
CA GLU A 777 -17.67 -5.19 31.66
C GLU A 777 -18.60 -3.99 31.77
N LEU A 778 -18.39 -3.11 32.75
CA LEU A 778 -19.25 -1.96 33.00
C LEU A 778 -19.20 -0.93 31.87
N LEU A 779 -18.03 -0.71 31.25
CA LEU A 779 -17.89 0.16 30.08
C LEU A 779 -18.66 -0.39 28.87
N LEU A 780 -18.53 -1.70 28.61
CA LEU A 780 -19.19 -2.34 27.48
C LEU A 780 -20.71 -2.46 27.72
N GLN A 781 -21.17 -2.71 28.95
CA GLN A 781 -22.59 -2.60 29.33
C GLN A 781 -23.17 -1.23 28.96
N LYS A 782 -22.44 -0.15 29.22
CA LYS A 782 -22.88 1.23 28.97
C LYS A 782 -22.84 1.62 27.49
N SER A 783 -21.87 1.10 26.72
CA SER A 783 -21.48 1.67 25.42
C SER A 783 -21.21 0.70 24.27
N GLY A 784 -21.08 -0.61 24.53
CA GLY A 784 -20.71 -1.62 23.54
C GLY A 784 -21.68 -1.72 22.36
N VAL A 785 -22.95 -1.36 22.56
CA VAL A 785 -23.96 -1.27 21.48
C VAL A 785 -23.69 -0.17 20.45
N TYR A 786 -22.79 0.78 20.75
CA TYR A 786 -22.35 1.82 19.80
C TYR A 786 -20.98 1.52 19.20
N LEU A 787 -20.27 0.50 19.69
CA LEU A 787 -18.88 0.23 19.33
C LEU A 787 -18.81 -0.20 17.87
N GLU A 788 -18.21 0.64 17.03
CA GLU A 788 -18.00 0.39 15.60
C GLU A 788 -16.56 -0.03 15.30
N ASN A 789 -15.62 0.09 16.23
CA ASN A 789 -14.21 -0.24 16.02
C ASN A 789 -13.59 -0.73 17.34
N PHE A 790 -12.71 -1.74 17.31
CA PHE A 790 -12.04 -2.30 18.48
C PHE A 790 -10.59 -2.67 18.12
N ASN A 791 -9.69 -2.60 19.09
CA ASN A 791 -8.39 -3.26 19.10
C ASN A 791 -8.02 -3.67 20.53
N CYS A 792 -7.44 -4.85 20.69
CA CYS A 792 -6.80 -5.25 21.93
C CYS A 792 -5.52 -6.03 21.65
N SER A 793 -4.75 -5.57 20.66
CA SER A 793 -3.66 -6.35 20.09
C SER A 793 -2.56 -6.65 21.09
N THR A 794 -1.80 -5.62 21.39
CA THR A 794 -0.54 -5.66 22.12
C THR A 794 -0.73 -6.13 23.57
N ILE A 795 -1.97 -6.02 24.07
CA ILE A 795 -2.45 -6.55 25.34
C ILE A 795 -2.25 -8.06 25.45
N LEU A 796 -2.81 -8.77 24.48
CA LEU A 796 -3.28 -10.13 24.70
C LEU A 796 -2.10 -11.11 24.85
N TYR A 797 -0.89 -10.72 24.40
CA TYR A 797 0.39 -11.47 24.46
C TYR A 797 0.73 -11.90 25.87
N ASN A 798 0.47 -10.97 26.78
CA ASN A 798 0.98 -10.93 28.14
C ASN A 798 -0.01 -11.55 29.13
N LEU A 799 -1.10 -12.14 28.64
CA LEU A 799 -2.22 -12.57 29.48
C LEU A 799 -2.27 -14.08 29.74
N THR A 800 -2.91 -14.40 30.87
CA THR A 800 -3.44 -15.75 31.06
C THR A 800 -4.65 -15.97 30.15
N PRO A 801 -4.87 -17.19 29.62
CA PRO A 801 -6.07 -17.53 28.87
C PRO A 801 -7.36 -17.28 29.61
N LEU A 802 -7.39 -17.39 30.95
CA LEU A 802 -8.61 -17.11 31.71
C LEU A 802 -9.01 -15.63 31.59
N SER A 803 -8.03 -14.73 31.64
CA SER A 803 -8.23 -13.28 31.44
C SER A 803 -8.69 -12.97 30.02
N GLN A 804 -8.11 -13.64 29.04
CA GLN A 804 -8.54 -13.56 27.64
C GLN A 804 -9.97 -14.10 27.48
N GLN A 805 -10.31 -15.24 28.09
CA GLN A 805 -11.65 -15.85 28.12
C GLN A 805 -12.70 -14.81 28.52
N GLN A 806 -12.48 -14.19 29.68
CA GLN A 806 -13.37 -13.23 30.31
C GLN A 806 -13.58 -11.99 29.45
N LEU A 807 -12.48 -11.33 29.04
CA LEU A 807 -12.50 -10.21 28.08
C LEU A 807 -13.41 -10.51 26.89
N LEU A 808 -13.21 -11.68 26.32
CA LEU A 808 -13.81 -12.03 25.06
C LEU A 808 -15.28 -12.44 25.17
N GLU A 809 -15.70 -13.02 26.30
CA GLU A 809 -17.11 -13.23 26.65
C GLU A 809 -17.84 -11.90 26.77
N LEU A 810 -17.24 -10.90 27.45
CA LEU A 810 -17.80 -9.55 27.59
C LEU A 810 -18.06 -8.87 26.25
N ILE A 811 -17.10 -8.96 25.31
CA ILE A 811 -17.27 -8.31 24.00
C ILE A 811 -18.38 -9.00 23.19
N ILE A 812 -18.66 -10.32 23.32
CA ILE A 812 -19.91 -10.89 22.73
C ILE A 812 -21.11 -10.24 23.40
N ARG A 813 -21.13 -10.25 24.73
CA ARG A 813 -22.32 -9.99 25.53
C ARG A 813 -22.90 -8.60 25.23
N TYR A 814 -22.00 -7.65 24.95
CA TYR A 814 -22.35 -6.23 24.85
C TYR A 814 -22.08 -5.59 23.49
N CYS A 815 -21.12 -6.05 22.69
CA CYS A 815 -20.75 -5.40 21.44
C CYS A 815 -21.36 -6.11 20.24
N LYS A 816 -22.28 -5.43 19.54
CA LYS A 816 -23.08 -5.98 18.42
C LYS A 816 -22.94 -5.20 17.10
N ASN A 817 -22.38 -4.00 17.14
CA ASN A 817 -22.32 -3.09 15.99
C ASN A 817 -20.89 -2.82 15.49
N ILE A 818 -19.93 -3.66 15.89
CA ILE A 818 -18.53 -3.48 15.51
C ILE A 818 -18.41 -3.61 13.99
N LYS A 819 -17.78 -2.60 13.40
CA LYS A 819 -17.38 -2.50 12.00
C LYS A 819 -15.90 -2.69 11.80
N PHE A 820 -15.03 -2.53 12.80
CA PHE A 820 -13.59 -2.74 12.73
C PHE A 820 -13.15 -3.53 13.97
N LEU A 821 -12.48 -4.66 13.84
CA LEU A 821 -12.12 -5.50 14.99
C LEU A 821 -10.66 -5.93 14.91
N TYR A 822 -9.72 -5.03 15.20
CA TYR A 822 -8.35 -5.46 15.46
C TYR A 822 -8.35 -6.32 16.73
N LEU A 823 -7.63 -7.40 16.67
CA LEU A 823 -7.40 -8.36 17.73
C LEU A 823 -5.93 -8.72 17.63
N SER A 824 -5.41 -9.47 18.58
CA SER A 824 -4.09 -10.08 18.48
C SER A 824 -3.92 -10.98 19.69
N GLU A 825 -3.00 -11.92 19.68
CA GLU A 825 -2.54 -12.62 20.89
C GLU A 825 -3.62 -13.43 21.73
N ILE A 826 -4.75 -13.94 21.17
CA ILE A 826 -5.92 -14.62 21.86
C ILE A 826 -5.87 -16.19 22.11
N ALA A 827 -5.47 -16.74 23.28
CA ALA A 827 -5.07 -18.17 23.48
C ALA A 827 -5.93 -19.28 22.92
N SER A 828 -5.28 -20.38 22.52
CA SER A 828 -5.95 -21.44 21.77
C SER A 828 -7.19 -21.95 22.48
N GLN A 829 -7.03 -22.32 23.74
CA GLN A 829 -8.07 -22.84 24.62
C GLN A 829 -9.24 -21.87 24.86
N VAL A 830 -9.12 -20.60 24.44
CA VAL A 830 -10.12 -19.54 24.60
C VAL A 830 -10.31 -18.73 23.32
N ALA A 831 -9.80 -19.21 22.19
CA ALA A 831 -10.11 -18.63 20.89
C ALA A 831 -11.45 -19.10 20.39
N TYR A 832 -11.98 -20.23 20.90
CA TYR A 832 -13.43 -20.45 20.91
C TYR A 832 -14.16 -19.34 21.70
N LEU A 833 -13.44 -18.31 22.15
CA LEU A 833 -13.92 -16.99 22.39
C LEU A 833 -13.33 -15.88 21.50
N MET A 834 -13.27 -15.98 20.17
CA MET A 834 -13.16 -14.81 19.26
C MET A 834 -14.31 -14.69 18.24
N PHE A 835 -14.79 -15.82 17.72
CA PHE A 835 -15.79 -15.97 16.65
C PHE A 835 -17.30 -15.63 16.95
N ASN A 836 -18.03 -16.05 18.02
CA ASN A 836 -19.38 -15.51 18.40
C ASN A 836 -19.32 -13.99 18.41
N LEU A 837 -18.18 -13.36 18.71
CA LEU A 837 -18.06 -11.92 18.69
C LEU A 837 -18.14 -11.47 17.23
N ILE A 838 -17.32 -12.04 16.35
CA ILE A 838 -17.40 -11.89 14.87
C ILE A 838 -18.81 -12.22 14.32
N GLU A 839 -19.54 -13.21 14.83
CA GLU A 839 -20.94 -13.56 14.50
C GLU A 839 -21.95 -12.53 15.05
N ASN A 840 -21.83 -12.18 16.32
CA ASN A 840 -22.72 -11.28 17.05
C ASN A 840 -22.59 -9.84 16.56
N ILE A 841 -21.44 -9.50 15.95
CA ILE A 841 -21.21 -8.26 15.21
C ILE A 841 -21.36 -8.43 13.69
N LYS A 842 -21.54 -9.66 13.17
CA LYS A 842 -21.37 -9.99 11.74
C LYS A 842 -22.15 -9.04 10.85
N HIS A 843 -23.41 -8.81 11.16
CA HIS A 843 -24.29 -8.02 10.29
C HIS A 843 -23.79 -6.57 10.04
N ASN A 844 -22.79 -6.13 10.82
CA ASN A 844 -22.14 -4.82 10.81
C ASN A 844 -20.62 -4.84 10.54
N LEU A 845 -19.93 -5.98 10.39
CA LEU A 845 -18.46 -6.01 10.37
C LEU A 845 -17.85 -5.73 8.98
N ASN A 846 -17.04 -4.68 8.89
CA ASN A 846 -16.41 -4.15 7.67
C ASN A 846 -14.88 -4.27 7.70
N TYR A 847 -14.28 -4.41 8.87
CA TYR A 847 -12.85 -4.51 9.14
C TYR A 847 -12.70 -5.41 10.39
N LEU A 848 -11.63 -6.18 10.54
CA LEU A 848 -11.38 -7.18 11.59
C LEU A 848 -9.91 -7.61 11.62
N LEU A 849 -9.04 -6.75 12.15
CA LEU A 849 -7.60 -6.93 12.08
C LEU A 849 -7.16 -7.90 13.17
N ILE A 850 -5.92 -8.35 13.14
CA ILE A 850 -5.49 -9.50 13.94
C ILE A 850 -3.86 -9.42 14.05
N ASP A 851 -3.06 -9.83 15.09
CA ASP A 851 -1.51 -9.96 15.17
C ASP A 851 -0.94 -10.93 16.31
N ASP A 852 0.28 -11.58 16.31
CA ASP A 852 1.00 -12.25 17.50
C ASP A 852 2.22 -13.24 17.28
N GLU A 853 3.41 -13.22 17.89
CA GLU A 853 4.66 -13.92 17.36
C GLU A 853 5.05 -15.48 17.48
N ARG A 854 4.15 -16.50 17.56
CA ARG A 854 4.40 -18.03 17.62
C ARG A 854 3.63 -19.12 16.70
N ASN A 855 2.54 -19.86 17.13
CA ASN A 855 1.82 -21.10 16.58
C ASN A 855 0.94 -21.12 15.27
N SER A 856 -0.42 -21.32 15.27
CA SER A 856 -1.37 -21.13 14.10
C SER A 856 -2.91 -21.44 14.17
N ILE A 857 -3.53 -22.02 15.22
CA ILE A 857 -4.89 -22.65 15.12
C ILE A 857 -6.11 -21.79 14.72
N ILE A 858 -6.26 -20.52 15.13
CA ILE A 858 -7.49 -19.66 14.98
C ILE A 858 -8.06 -19.53 13.57
N LEU A 859 -7.26 -19.92 12.62
CA LEU A 859 -7.45 -20.09 11.19
C LEU A 859 -8.72 -20.82 10.76
N GLN A 860 -8.62 -22.15 10.76
CA GLN A 860 -9.50 -23.21 10.30
C GLN A 860 -11.01 -23.10 10.46
N ASN A 861 -11.51 -22.27 11.36
CA ASN A 861 -12.93 -21.92 11.43
C ASN A 861 -13.20 -20.43 11.77
N LEU A 862 -12.23 -19.49 11.75
CA LEU A 862 -12.56 -18.06 11.50
C LEU A 862 -13.19 -18.13 10.12
N GLY A 863 -12.56 -18.84 9.21
CA GLY A 863 -13.16 -19.94 8.47
C GLY A 863 -14.67 -20.04 8.30
N GLN A 864 -15.43 -20.29 9.34
CA GLN A 864 -16.85 -20.49 9.20
C GLN A 864 -17.66 -19.18 9.45
N THR A 865 -17.01 -18.08 9.87
CA THR A 865 -17.48 -17.02 10.79
C THR A 865 -17.82 -15.62 10.21
N LEU A 866 -17.08 -15.02 9.26
CA LEU A 866 -17.35 -13.65 8.78
C LEU A 866 -18.75 -13.43 8.17
N PRO A 867 -19.21 -12.18 8.27
CA PRO A 867 -20.33 -11.69 7.49
C PRO A 867 -20.06 -11.34 6.05
N SER A 868 -21.15 -11.44 5.29
CA SER A 868 -21.39 -11.07 3.88
C SER A 868 -21.01 -9.65 3.45
N LYS A 869 -20.34 -8.85 4.29
CA LYS A 869 -20.07 -7.42 4.09
C LYS A 869 -18.71 -6.92 4.64
N LEU A 870 -17.68 -7.75 4.80
CA LEU A 870 -16.37 -7.26 5.28
C LEU A 870 -15.46 -6.71 4.17
N GLU A 871 -14.47 -5.85 4.49
CA GLU A 871 -13.91 -4.88 3.54
C GLU A 871 -12.36 -4.71 3.44
N TYR A 872 -11.45 -4.98 4.39
CA TYR A 872 -10.06 -4.43 4.27
C TYR A 872 -8.89 -5.05 5.12
N LEU A 873 -7.94 -5.86 4.60
CA LEU A 873 -6.97 -6.72 5.32
C LEU A 873 -5.34 -6.48 5.51
N ARG A 874 -4.66 -6.49 6.72
CA ARG A 874 -3.25 -6.83 7.23
C ARG A 874 -2.94 -7.27 8.69
N LEU A 875 -1.99 -8.23 8.89
CA LEU A 875 -1.60 -9.09 10.06
C LEU A 875 -0.05 -9.44 10.07
N CYS A 876 0.51 -10.49 10.74
CA CYS A 876 2.00 -10.72 10.91
C CYS A 876 2.90 -11.72 10.04
N ILE A 877 2.96 -13.06 9.84
CA ILE A 877 2.54 -14.33 10.52
C ILE A 877 3.35 -15.60 10.27
N HIS A 878 3.11 -16.62 11.10
CA HIS A 878 3.48 -18.01 10.96
C HIS A 878 2.40 -19.02 10.36
N ILE A 879 2.27 -19.18 9.03
CA ILE A 879 1.46 -20.23 8.30
C ILE A 879 2.22 -21.32 7.56
N ASN A 880 1.60 -22.43 7.18
CA ASN A 880 2.28 -23.27 6.21
C ASN A 880 1.55 -23.66 4.96
N LYS A 881 1.89 -24.82 4.47
CA LYS A 881 1.24 -25.41 3.33
C LYS A 881 0.87 -26.81 3.69
N SER A 882 0.62 -26.99 4.97
CA SER A 882 -0.02 -28.14 5.45
C SER A 882 -1.22 -28.04 6.43
N ASP A 883 -1.77 -27.02 7.24
CA ASP A 883 -3.16 -26.68 7.94
C ASP A 883 -4.40 -25.83 7.32
N PHE A 884 -4.44 -24.47 7.25
CA PHE A 884 -4.94 -23.67 6.09
C PHE A 884 -6.13 -24.22 5.40
N GLU A 885 -5.83 -24.89 4.30
CA GLU A 885 -6.20 -24.62 2.91
C GLU A 885 -7.72 -24.50 2.83
N ILE A 886 -8.37 -25.32 3.64
CA ILE A 886 -9.59 -25.02 4.34
C ILE A 886 -10.04 -23.54 4.22
N PHE A 887 -9.30 -22.50 4.63
CA PHE A 887 -9.64 -21.08 4.45
C PHE A 887 -9.63 -20.44 3.07
N LEU A 888 -9.61 -21.13 1.94
CA LEU A 888 -10.30 -20.60 0.76
C LEU A 888 -11.33 -21.58 0.16
N LYS A 889 -11.78 -22.58 0.96
CA LYS A 889 -13.02 -23.37 0.73
C LYS A 889 -14.35 -22.54 0.82
N ASN A 890 -15.01 -22.31 1.97
CA ASN A 890 -15.85 -21.11 2.42
C ASN A 890 -15.32 -19.94 3.65
N PHE A 891 -14.79 -18.56 3.76
CA PHE A 891 -14.92 -16.97 3.29
C PHE A 891 -16.19 -16.11 2.79
N GLN A 892 -17.06 -15.66 3.70
CA GLN A 892 -18.46 -15.22 3.67
C GLN A 892 -18.68 -13.78 3.39
N VAL A 893 -17.99 -13.15 2.46
CA VAL A 893 -17.81 -11.71 2.50
C VAL A 893 -18.01 -11.14 1.11
N THR A 894 -19.26 -10.96 0.73
CA THR A 894 -19.66 -10.96 -0.69
C THR A 894 -18.95 -9.97 -1.62
N PHE A 895 -18.21 -9.01 -1.09
CA PHE A 895 -17.05 -8.40 -1.75
C PHE A 895 -15.92 -8.22 -0.74
N ILE A 896 -14.66 -8.13 -1.17
CA ILE A 896 -13.55 -7.77 -0.28
C ILE A 896 -12.55 -6.79 -0.90
N LYS A 897 -12.40 -5.57 -0.36
CA LYS A 897 -11.82 -4.43 -1.11
C LYS A 897 -10.30 -4.39 -1.25
N LYS A 898 -9.60 -5.39 -0.73
CA LYS A 898 -8.79 -5.24 0.48
C LYS A 898 -7.89 -6.45 0.89
N LEU A 899 -6.78 -6.94 0.28
CA LEU A 899 -5.91 -8.06 0.80
C LEU A 899 -4.38 -8.18 0.39
N LEU A 900 -3.35 -7.86 1.22
CA LEU A 900 -1.86 -8.00 0.91
C LEU A 900 -0.90 -8.75 1.86
N ILE A 901 -0.81 -10.08 1.79
CA ILE A 901 -0.45 -10.87 2.97
C ILE A 901 1.09 -11.17 3.12
N HIS A 902 1.66 -11.80 4.19
CA HIS A 902 3.15 -11.93 4.43
C HIS A 902 3.68 -12.78 5.60
N ASN A 903 4.77 -13.51 5.41
CA ASN A 903 5.35 -14.36 6.45
C ASN A 903 6.18 -13.65 7.53
N SER A 904 6.06 -14.10 8.78
CA SER A 904 6.94 -13.79 9.91
C SER A 904 8.21 -14.62 9.95
N LYS A 905 8.17 -15.86 9.46
CA LYS A 905 9.35 -16.73 9.36
C LYS A 905 10.39 -16.22 8.37
N GLU A 906 10.02 -15.31 7.47
CA GLU A 906 10.87 -14.84 6.34
C GLU A 906 10.88 -13.34 6.05
N GLY A 907 9.91 -12.55 6.53
CA GLY A 907 9.84 -11.10 6.28
C GLY A 907 9.54 -10.69 4.83
N GLN A 908 9.09 -11.61 3.97
CA GLN A 908 8.68 -11.32 2.61
C GLN A 908 7.29 -10.68 2.56
N ILE A 909 7.19 -9.44 2.05
CA ILE A 909 5.91 -8.72 1.87
C ILE A 909 5.26 -9.08 0.53
N PHE A 910 4.10 -9.75 0.55
CA PHE A 910 3.37 -10.03 -0.68
C PHE A 910 2.29 -9.00 -0.92
N TYR A 911 2.73 -7.96 -1.64
CA TYR A 911 1.79 -7.11 -2.35
C TYR A 911 1.03 -7.90 -3.39
N LEU A 912 -0.21 -7.48 -3.53
CA LEU A 912 -1.30 -8.23 -4.07
C LEU A 912 -2.24 -7.12 -4.58
N LEU A 913 -2.68 -7.24 -5.84
CA LEU A 913 -3.24 -6.13 -6.65
C LEU A 913 -4.42 -6.57 -7.56
#